data_AF-A0A6I7R6C4-F1
#
_entry.id   AF-A0A6I7R6C4-F1
#
_cell.length_a   1.000
_cell.length_b   1.000
_cell.length_c   1.000
_cell.angle_alpha   90.00
_cell.angle_beta   90.00
_cell.angle_gamma   90.00
#
_symmetry.space_group_name_H-M   'P 1'
#
loop_
_entity.id
_entity.type
_entity.pdbx_description
1 polymer ?
#
loop_
_entity_poly.entity_id
_entity_poly.type
_entity_poly.pdbx_seq_one_letter_code
_entity_poly.pdbx_strand_id
1 'polypeptide(L)'
;MYRLIVLFVFGFVVLLNTVSTAQNRDIRLADRDFSTFHFSKAIEGYKKVLDKDSVNEHAIKRLADSYRLTDQFEDALKWYEKAVKIENVEPIYYFYYAQVLRSKKQYDKAKEYYLKYLMDNPSDIRARTLYQGMDSLQQIINREVEFEIYNLPINTESAEFSPAYYKDESIVFPSSVMVEQKNTRNLDSWTDRPFLNLQTVTKLFDSIYTNPQPLPGKVNQRYHEGPLTFNSDFTEMYFTRNYYNERSRQYDRDGILKLEIFHAKLADGIWEVTGAVPFSSKEFSNAHPTLTPDGNTMYFSSDREGGYGKGDIYVVHKTEDGSWGEPENLGSDINTEGEEAFPFIHSDGTLYFSSKGKIGLGGFDIYRATPNGDGWDVENVGPPINSPYDDFGFITDEFHQSGYFSSNRPEGKGSDDIYGFTRVLNHELKLFVYDSLSEDLLHGALVIVEDLVTGERDSLLTNEEGSVQFDLTKNPDLQIYVSYERAEKKTSWQMVTDTLIRSTLFKKNILLPRPLETIADARRFVTGSVLELENLYYDYDKYHIRADAAEVLDELLLILETYPEVEIKLMSHTDSRGSLNYNKHLSMRRAQSARNYLVSAGIDPARLSFEGYGQSKPVNHCVDGVECTEEEHQLNRRTEIKVVRGINSNSFNFPVNTFLIPDFSNQSKRHNSGMTGKDLDFNLSNSYKMLEINHQKAGAKVEDAKRAFILVHGRGGTAEDILNLGKLFGDSETILIAPQAEGNTWYPYSFMAAESRNEPFLSRSLGVIKETYDYLKQYLDTKNIYLLGFSQGACLTSEFAATHARKFGGLLIFTGGLIGEKIDERKYEGNFEGTKVYLSNGDNDPHIPVERSEETKRILTELGAEVKMEIFPGRPHTINQEEIEAVNKFMGW
;
A
#
# COMPACT_ATOMS: atom_id res chain seq x y z
N MET A 1 -34.00 -77.77 -25.38
CA MET A 1 -32.86 -77.30 -24.56
C MET A 1 -31.80 -76.58 -25.40
N TYR A 2 -31.27 -77.20 -26.47
CA TYR A 2 -30.25 -76.61 -27.35
C TYR A 2 -30.63 -75.27 -28.01
N ARG A 3 -31.89 -75.10 -28.45
CA ARG A 3 -32.37 -73.84 -29.05
C ARG A 3 -32.53 -72.67 -28.06
N LEU A 4 -32.73 -72.92 -26.76
CA LEU A 4 -32.81 -71.85 -25.76
C LEU A 4 -31.42 -71.34 -25.36
N ILE A 5 -30.41 -72.22 -25.35
CA ILE A 5 -29.03 -71.86 -25.02
C ILE A 5 -28.41 -70.99 -26.14
N VAL A 6 -28.69 -71.31 -27.41
CA VAL A 6 -28.19 -70.52 -28.55
C VAL A 6 -28.80 -69.11 -28.60
N LEU A 7 -30.08 -68.94 -28.26
CA LEU A 7 -30.72 -67.61 -28.18
C LEU A 7 -30.23 -66.78 -27.00
N PHE A 8 -29.91 -67.41 -25.86
CA PHE A 8 -29.35 -66.72 -24.70
C PHE A 8 -27.88 -66.29 -24.95
N VAL A 9 -27.08 -67.14 -25.60
CA VAL A 9 -25.69 -66.80 -25.98
C VAL A 9 -25.64 -65.74 -27.09
N PHE A 10 -26.54 -65.78 -28.07
CA PHE A 10 -26.60 -64.74 -29.12
C PHE A 10 -27.13 -63.40 -28.59
N GLY A 11 -28.10 -63.41 -27.66
CA GLY A 11 -28.54 -62.22 -26.94
C GLY A 11 -27.45 -61.62 -26.04
N PHE A 12 -26.69 -62.46 -25.35
CA PHE A 12 -25.57 -62.03 -24.50
C PHE A 12 -24.39 -61.47 -25.32
N VAL A 13 -24.09 -62.06 -26.48
CA VAL A 13 -23.05 -61.55 -27.41
C VAL A 13 -23.49 -60.25 -28.09
N VAL A 14 -24.77 -60.07 -28.42
CA VAL A 14 -25.29 -58.79 -28.96
C VAL A 14 -25.33 -57.71 -27.87
N LEU A 15 -25.64 -58.04 -26.62
CA LEU A 15 -25.54 -57.13 -25.46
C LEU A 15 -24.08 -56.75 -25.14
N LEU A 16 -23.12 -57.66 -25.26
CA LEU A 16 -21.69 -57.36 -25.08
C LEU A 16 -21.14 -56.45 -26.20
N ASN A 17 -21.59 -56.63 -27.44
CA ASN A 17 -21.16 -55.79 -28.58
C ASN A 17 -21.79 -54.38 -28.55
N THR A 18 -23.03 -54.21 -28.06
CA THR A 18 -23.65 -52.89 -27.91
C THR A 18 -23.07 -52.09 -26.74
N VAL A 19 -22.65 -52.75 -25.66
CA VAL A 19 -21.97 -52.10 -24.53
C VAL A 19 -20.56 -51.63 -24.92
N SER A 20 -19.79 -52.47 -25.62
CA SER A 20 -18.43 -52.11 -26.10
C SER A 20 -18.45 -50.99 -27.15
N THR A 21 -19.44 -50.95 -28.04
CA THR A 21 -19.58 -49.86 -29.04
C THR A 21 -20.08 -48.55 -28.42
N ALA A 22 -20.89 -48.60 -27.35
CA ALA A 22 -21.35 -47.43 -26.62
C ALA A 22 -20.27 -46.80 -25.74
N GLN A 23 -19.47 -47.61 -25.02
CA GLN A 23 -18.30 -47.13 -24.25
C GLN A 23 -17.28 -46.41 -25.17
N ASN A 24 -17.02 -46.99 -26.35
CA ASN A 24 -16.17 -46.36 -27.37
C ASN A 24 -16.72 -45.04 -27.92
N ARG A 25 -18.03 -44.76 -27.83
CA ARG A 25 -18.60 -43.48 -28.27
C ARG A 25 -18.45 -42.40 -27.20
N ASP A 26 -18.77 -42.71 -25.94
CA ASP A 26 -18.69 -41.73 -24.84
C ASP A 26 -17.24 -41.26 -24.63
N ILE A 27 -16.27 -42.18 -24.67
CA ILE A 27 -14.84 -41.84 -24.51
C ILE A 27 -14.33 -40.94 -25.65
N ARG A 28 -14.73 -41.21 -26.90
CA ARG A 28 -14.35 -40.37 -28.06
C ARG A 28 -14.95 -38.97 -28.00
N LEU A 29 -16.16 -38.83 -27.44
CA LEU A 29 -16.78 -37.52 -27.24
C LEU A 29 -16.03 -36.75 -26.14
N ALA A 30 -15.72 -37.40 -25.02
CA ALA A 30 -14.94 -36.81 -23.94
C ALA A 30 -13.53 -36.40 -24.40
N ASP A 31 -12.84 -37.26 -25.16
CA ASP A 31 -11.52 -36.96 -25.75
C ASP A 31 -11.57 -35.80 -26.74
N ARG A 32 -12.63 -35.72 -27.56
CA ARG A 32 -12.83 -34.57 -28.45
C ARG A 32 -12.97 -33.30 -27.62
N ASP A 33 -13.81 -33.31 -26.59
CA ASP A 33 -14.03 -32.14 -25.75
C ASP A 33 -12.73 -31.75 -25.01
N PHE A 34 -11.97 -32.71 -24.48
CA PHE A 34 -10.64 -32.49 -23.89
C PHE A 34 -9.65 -31.88 -24.89
N SER A 35 -9.53 -32.46 -26.08
CA SER A 35 -8.59 -31.99 -27.13
C SER A 35 -8.96 -30.63 -27.71
N THR A 36 -10.20 -30.18 -27.50
CA THR A 36 -10.70 -28.87 -27.90
C THR A 36 -10.84 -27.93 -26.70
N PHE A 37 -10.15 -28.24 -25.59
CA PHE A 37 -10.09 -27.44 -24.36
C PHE A 37 -11.43 -27.21 -23.65
N HIS A 38 -12.47 -27.97 -24.00
CA HIS A 38 -13.77 -27.95 -23.31
C HIS A 38 -13.73 -28.81 -22.04
N PHE A 39 -12.85 -28.48 -21.09
CA PHE A 39 -12.55 -29.33 -19.93
C PHE A 39 -13.76 -29.59 -19.04
N SER A 40 -14.64 -28.60 -18.83
CA SER A 40 -15.90 -28.80 -18.09
C SER A 40 -16.77 -29.91 -18.69
N LYS A 41 -16.89 -29.94 -20.03
CA LYS A 41 -17.64 -30.99 -20.74
C LYS A 41 -16.87 -32.31 -20.76
N ALA A 42 -15.55 -32.26 -20.88
CA ALA A 42 -14.70 -33.44 -20.79
C ALA A 42 -14.83 -34.12 -19.42
N ILE A 43 -14.89 -33.35 -18.32
CA ILE A 43 -15.14 -33.86 -16.96
C ILE A 43 -16.45 -34.64 -16.90
N GLU A 44 -17.56 -34.07 -17.40
CA GLU A 44 -18.85 -34.77 -17.46
C GLU A 44 -18.77 -36.05 -18.31
N GLY A 45 -18.10 -35.96 -19.47
CA GLY A 45 -17.91 -37.08 -20.39
C GLY A 45 -17.13 -38.23 -19.75
N TYR A 46 -16.00 -37.94 -19.10
CA TYR A 46 -15.18 -38.97 -18.45
C TYR A 46 -15.85 -39.53 -17.19
N LYS A 47 -16.56 -38.71 -16.41
CA LYS A 47 -17.41 -39.21 -15.30
C LYS A 47 -18.41 -40.25 -15.80
N LYS A 48 -19.11 -39.96 -16.90
CA LYS A 48 -20.07 -40.89 -17.52
C LYS A 48 -19.42 -42.18 -18.04
N VAL A 49 -18.18 -42.11 -18.52
CA VAL A 49 -17.40 -43.31 -18.89
C VAL A 49 -17.11 -44.14 -17.63
N LEU A 50 -16.67 -43.50 -16.54
CA LEU A 50 -16.30 -44.15 -15.29
C LEU A 50 -17.49 -44.71 -14.50
N ASP A 51 -18.68 -44.11 -14.66
CA ASP A 51 -19.93 -44.67 -14.11
C ASP A 51 -20.25 -46.05 -14.73
N LYS A 52 -19.82 -46.28 -15.98
CA LYS A 52 -20.02 -47.55 -16.71
C LYS A 52 -18.85 -48.50 -16.55
N ASP A 53 -17.64 -47.97 -16.42
CA ASP A 53 -16.39 -48.70 -16.32
C ASP A 53 -15.45 -47.98 -15.35
N SER A 54 -15.62 -48.26 -14.05
CA SER A 54 -14.91 -47.54 -12.97
C SER A 54 -13.39 -47.73 -12.95
N VAL A 55 -12.87 -48.70 -13.70
CA VAL A 55 -11.43 -49.01 -13.80
C VAL A 55 -10.82 -48.56 -15.13
N ASN A 56 -11.55 -47.77 -15.93
CA ASN A 56 -11.06 -47.28 -17.22
C ASN A 56 -9.85 -46.34 -17.04
N GLU A 57 -8.65 -46.86 -17.27
CA GLU A 57 -7.39 -46.16 -17.02
C GLU A 57 -7.25 -44.83 -17.79
N HIS A 58 -7.68 -44.81 -19.06
CA HIS A 58 -7.63 -43.60 -19.88
C HIS A 58 -8.57 -42.51 -19.35
N ALA A 59 -9.80 -42.87 -18.98
CA ALA A 59 -10.75 -41.92 -18.42
C ALA A 59 -10.32 -41.42 -17.02
N ILE A 60 -9.71 -42.29 -16.18
CA ILE A 60 -9.12 -41.87 -14.89
C ILE A 60 -8.06 -40.79 -15.12
N LYS A 61 -7.11 -41.07 -16.01
CA LYS A 61 -6.00 -40.15 -16.33
C LYS A 61 -6.50 -38.81 -16.87
N ARG A 62 -7.39 -38.83 -17.86
CA ARG A 62 -7.91 -37.62 -18.49
C ARG A 62 -8.85 -36.83 -17.58
N LEU A 63 -9.61 -37.50 -16.71
CA LEU A 63 -10.41 -36.81 -15.70
C LEU A 63 -9.52 -36.11 -14.67
N ALA A 64 -8.43 -36.75 -14.23
CA ALA A 64 -7.44 -36.12 -13.35
C ALA A 64 -6.83 -34.87 -14.00
N ASP A 65 -6.39 -34.99 -15.26
CA ASP A 65 -5.85 -33.85 -16.03
C ASP A 65 -6.89 -32.74 -16.19
N SER A 66 -8.14 -33.07 -16.51
CA SER A 66 -9.19 -32.07 -16.71
C SER A 66 -9.47 -31.28 -15.44
N TYR A 67 -9.54 -31.95 -14.28
CA TYR A 67 -9.72 -31.28 -13.01
C TYR A 67 -8.55 -30.35 -12.68
N ARG A 68 -7.30 -30.79 -12.89
CA ARG A 68 -6.11 -29.95 -12.67
C ARG A 68 -6.05 -28.75 -13.62
N LEU A 69 -6.45 -28.90 -14.88
CA LEU A 69 -6.46 -27.82 -15.87
C LEU A 69 -7.59 -26.80 -15.64
N THR A 70 -8.52 -27.10 -14.73
CA THR A 70 -9.59 -26.21 -14.28
C THR A 70 -9.45 -25.85 -12.79
N ASP A 71 -8.26 -26.05 -12.21
CA ASP A 71 -7.89 -25.73 -10.82
C ASP A 71 -8.80 -26.35 -9.73
N GLN A 72 -9.51 -27.44 -10.07
CA GLN A 72 -10.33 -28.22 -9.16
C GLN A 72 -9.48 -29.22 -8.37
N PHE A 73 -8.52 -28.72 -7.58
CA PHE A 73 -7.45 -29.53 -6.97
C PHE A 73 -7.95 -30.60 -5.99
N GLU A 74 -9.07 -30.39 -5.33
CA GLU A 74 -9.67 -31.39 -4.42
C GLU A 74 -10.06 -32.67 -5.18
N ASP A 75 -10.70 -32.52 -6.34
CA ASP A 75 -11.06 -33.65 -7.18
C ASP A 75 -9.87 -34.16 -7.98
N ALA A 76 -8.99 -33.27 -8.45
CA ALA A 76 -7.75 -33.67 -9.13
C ALA A 76 -6.92 -34.61 -8.23
N LEU A 77 -6.77 -34.30 -6.94
CA LEU A 77 -6.03 -35.11 -5.99
C LEU A 77 -6.56 -36.55 -5.94
N LYS A 78 -7.89 -36.71 -5.81
CA LYS A 78 -8.55 -38.03 -5.76
C LYS A 78 -8.29 -38.86 -7.02
N TRP A 79 -8.30 -38.23 -8.19
CA TRP A 79 -8.13 -38.93 -9.46
C TRP A 79 -6.66 -39.21 -9.80
N TYR A 80 -5.75 -38.29 -9.49
CA TYR A 80 -4.31 -38.57 -9.62
C TYR A 80 -3.85 -39.68 -8.68
N GLU A 81 -4.38 -39.74 -7.45
CA GLU A 81 -4.13 -40.86 -6.53
C GLU A 81 -4.48 -42.24 -7.10
N LYS A 82 -5.47 -42.29 -8.00
CA LYS A 82 -5.81 -43.50 -8.75
C LYS A 82 -4.89 -43.66 -9.96
N ALA A 83 -4.66 -42.59 -10.70
CA ALA A 83 -3.83 -42.60 -11.91
C ALA A 83 -2.42 -43.14 -11.64
N VAL A 84 -1.76 -42.69 -10.57
CA VAL A 84 -0.38 -43.10 -10.24
C VAL A 84 -0.26 -44.55 -9.75
N LYS A 85 -1.39 -45.24 -9.51
CA LYS A 85 -1.46 -46.66 -9.15
C LYS A 85 -1.72 -47.58 -10.35
N ILE A 86 -1.96 -47.01 -11.53
CA ILE A 86 -2.10 -47.77 -12.78
C ILE A 86 -0.75 -48.41 -13.11
N GLU A 87 -0.78 -49.69 -13.49
CA GLU A 87 0.42 -50.41 -13.88
C GLU A 87 1.02 -49.77 -15.16
N ASN A 88 2.31 -49.44 -15.14
CA ASN A 88 3.01 -48.77 -16.25
C ASN A 88 2.41 -47.40 -16.64
N VAL A 89 1.90 -46.62 -15.67
CA VAL A 89 1.49 -45.23 -15.92
C VAL A 89 2.64 -44.40 -16.50
N GLU A 90 2.33 -43.49 -17.43
CA GLU A 90 3.32 -42.59 -18.01
C GLU A 90 3.96 -41.70 -16.92
N PRO A 91 5.30 -41.55 -16.87
CA PRO A 91 5.98 -40.85 -15.77
C PRO A 91 5.45 -39.44 -15.49
N ILE A 92 4.96 -38.72 -16.52
CA ILE A 92 4.40 -37.38 -16.38
C ILE A 92 3.26 -37.29 -15.35
N TYR A 93 2.52 -38.36 -15.10
CA TYR A 93 1.48 -38.39 -14.07
C TYR A 93 2.06 -38.28 -12.65
N TYR A 94 3.30 -38.72 -12.41
CA TYR A 94 3.97 -38.48 -11.13
C TYR A 94 4.29 -36.99 -10.95
N PHE A 95 4.72 -36.31 -12.01
CA PHE A 95 4.98 -34.87 -11.99
C PHE A 95 3.69 -34.08 -11.73
N TYR A 96 2.61 -34.35 -12.47
CA TYR A 96 1.34 -33.66 -12.26
C TYR A 96 0.70 -33.98 -10.90
N TYR A 97 0.83 -35.21 -10.41
CA TYR A 97 0.36 -35.54 -9.07
C TYR A 97 1.15 -34.79 -8.00
N ALA A 98 2.48 -34.65 -8.15
CA ALA A 98 3.31 -33.86 -7.25
C ALA A 98 2.89 -32.38 -7.23
N GLN A 99 2.53 -31.79 -8.38
CA GLN A 99 1.99 -30.42 -8.43
C GLN A 99 0.67 -30.30 -7.65
N VAL A 100 -0.27 -31.23 -7.87
CA VAL A 100 -1.55 -31.23 -7.15
C VAL A 100 -1.33 -31.43 -5.64
N LEU A 101 -0.39 -32.29 -5.24
CA LEU A 101 -0.02 -32.47 -3.83
C LEU A 101 0.52 -31.17 -3.22
N ARG A 102 1.32 -30.39 -3.94
CA ARG A 102 1.81 -29.06 -3.51
C ARG A 102 0.65 -28.11 -3.25
N SER A 103 -0.29 -27.98 -4.20
CA SER A 103 -1.50 -27.15 -4.04
C SER A 103 -2.43 -27.62 -2.90
N LYS A 104 -2.24 -28.84 -2.40
CA LYS A 104 -2.93 -29.41 -1.23
C LYS A 104 -2.09 -29.40 0.04
N LYS A 105 -0.99 -28.64 0.07
CA LYS A 105 -0.02 -28.54 1.19
C LYS A 105 0.64 -29.88 1.58
N GLN A 106 0.62 -30.89 0.71
CA GLN A 106 1.23 -32.20 0.94
C GLN A 106 2.67 -32.25 0.39
N TYR A 107 3.53 -31.36 0.87
CA TYR A 107 4.85 -31.10 0.31
C TYR A 107 5.81 -32.29 0.38
N ASP A 108 5.83 -33.04 1.49
CA ASP A 108 6.69 -34.23 1.63
C ASP A 108 6.36 -35.28 0.56
N LYS A 109 5.07 -35.55 0.36
CA LYS A 109 4.63 -36.46 -0.71
C LYS A 109 4.91 -35.89 -2.09
N ALA A 110 4.73 -34.59 -2.29
CA ALA A 110 5.06 -33.95 -3.56
C ALA A 110 6.54 -34.19 -3.90
N LYS A 111 7.44 -34.02 -2.92
CA LYS A 111 8.88 -34.30 -3.07
C LYS A 111 9.15 -35.74 -3.47
N GLU A 112 8.49 -36.72 -2.84
CA GLU A 112 8.60 -38.14 -3.20
C GLU A 112 8.22 -38.39 -4.66
N TYR A 113 7.13 -37.79 -5.14
CA TYR A 113 6.65 -38.00 -6.50
C TYR A 113 7.45 -37.23 -7.55
N TYR A 114 8.02 -36.06 -7.23
CA TYR A 114 9.03 -35.44 -8.08
C TYR A 114 10.27 -36.33 -8.22
N LEU A 115 10.73 -36.96 -7.13
CA LEU A 115 11.84 -37.90 -7.20
C LEU A 115 11.52 -39.11 -8.08
N LYS A 116 10.31 -39.70 -7.94
CA LYS A 116 9.87 -40.79 -8.82
C LYS A 116 9.88 -40.38 -10.29
N TYR A 117 9.38 -39.19 -10.61
CA TYR A 117 9.42 -38.67 -11.98
C TYR A 117 10.85 -38.51 -12.50
N LEU A 118 11.77 -38.00 -11.67
CA LEU A 118 13.19 -37.79 -11.99
C LEU A 118 13.97 -39.09 -12.18
N MET A 119 13.51 -40.22 -11.61
CA MET A 119 14.14 -41.53 -11.85
C MET A 119 14.04 -41.93 -13.33
N ASP A 120 12.94 -41.58 -14.00
CA ASP A 120 12.73 -41.82 -15.43
C ASP A 120 13.16 -40.63 -16.31
N ASN A 121 13.13 -39.41 -15.76
CA ASN A 121 13.41 -38.17 -16.49
C ASN A 121 14.48 -37.32 -15.78
N PRO A 122 15.71 -37.82 -15.61
CA PRO A 122 16.71 -37.19 -14.76
C PRO A 122 17.19 -35.82 -15.27
N SER A 123 17.00 -35.52 -16.55
CA SER A 123 17.38 -34.25 -17.18
C SER A 123 16.28 -33.18 -17.14
N ASP A 124 15.08 -33.48 -16.63
CA ASP A 124 14.02 -32.47 -16.54
C ASP A 124 14.35 -31.44 -15.46
N ILE A 125 14.71 -30.23 -15.89
CA ILE A 125 15.17 -29.16 -15.01
C ILE A 125 14.04 -28.68 -14.10
N ARG A 126 12.79 -28.59 -14.59
CA ARG A 126 11.62 -28.19 -13.79
C ARG A 126 11.47 -29.08 -12.56
N ALA A 127 11.46 -30.40 -12.79
CA ALA A 127 11.30 -31.35 -11.71
C ALA A 127 12.48 -31.32 -10.73
N ARG A 128 13.71 -31.09 -11.24
CA ARG A 128 14.90 -30.98 -10.40
C ARG A 128 14.84 -29.74 -9.51
N THR A 129 14.52 -28.59 -10.09
CA THR A 129 14.37 -27.31 -9.38
C THR A 129 13.31 -27.43 -8.29
N LEU A 130 12.13 -28.00 -8.61
CA LEU A 130 11.07 -28.18 -7.63
C LEU A 130 11.44 -29.20 -6.55
N TYR A 131 12.04 -30.35 -6.91
CA TYR A 131 12.49 -31.35 -5.95
C TYR A 131 13.52 -30.80 -4.96
N GLN A 132 14.52 -30.06 -5.45
CA GLN A 132 15.57 -29.44 -4.63
C GLN A 132 15.00 -28.31 -3.78
N GLY A 133 14.15 -27.47 -4.36
CA GLY A 133 13.51 -26.34 -3.66
C GLY A 133 12.57 -26.77 -2.53
N MET A 134 12.04 -28.00 -2.55
CA MET A 134 11.21 -28.49 -1.43
C MET A 134 11.95 -28.46 -0.08
N ASP A 135 13.29 -28.57 -0.07
CA ASP A 135 14.07 -28.48 1.18
C ASP A 135 14.12 -27.07 1.77
N SER A 136 14.04 -26.04 0.92
CA SER A 136 14.02 -24.63 1.34
C SER A 136 12.60 -24.08 1.52
N LEU A 137 11.57 -24.84 1.15
CA LEU A 137 10.16 -24.38 1.20
C LEU A 137 9.75 -23.97 2.61
N GLN A 138 10.29 -24.62 3.64
CA GLN A 138 9.98 -24.27 5.02
C GLN A 138 10.45 -22.85 5.40
N GLN A 139 11.47 -22.32 4.73
CA GLN A 139 11.91 -20.93 4.92
C GLN A 139 10.88 -19.94 4.37
N ILE A 140 10.21 -20.28 3.26
CA ILE A 140 9.12 -19.48 2.70
C ILE A 140 7.90 -19.55 3.61
N ILE A 141 7.53 -20.75 4.07
CA ILE A 141 6.38 -20.97 4.97
C ILE A 141 6.55 -20.22 6.30
N ASN A 142 7.77 -20.21 6.84
CA ASN A 142 8.07 -19.58 8.13
C ASN A 142 8.53 -18.13 8.01
N ARG A 143 8.43 -17.51 6.82
CA ARG A 143 8.77 -16.10 6.66
C ARG A 143 7.84 -15.25 7.55
N GLU A 144 8.37 -14.18 8.12
CA GLU A 144 7.59 -13.25 8.93
C GLU A 144 6.42 -12.69 8.11
N VAL A 145 5.25 -12.57 8.74
CA VAL A 145 4.04 -12.06 8.08
C VAL A 145 4.21 -10.56 7.88
N GLU A 146 4.56 -10.16 6.66
CA GLU A 146 4.79 -8.76 6.31
C GLU A 146 3.49 -8.03 5.93
N PHE A 147 2.37 -8.73 5.70
CA PHE A 147 1.14 -8.14 5.15
C PHE A 147 -0.13 -8.66 5.83
N GLU A 148 -1.10 -7.78 5.98
CA GLU A 148 -2.51 -8.10 6.23
C GLU A 148 -3.25 -8.05 4.89
N ILE A 149 -4.18 -8.97 4.70
CA ILE A 149 -4.92 -9.12 3.44
C ILE A 149 -6.43 -9.14 3.71
N TYR A 150 -7.20 -8.60 2.78
CA TYR A 150 -8.66 -8.63 2.83
C TYR A 150 -9.25 -8.86 1.45
N ASN A 151 -10.33 -9.64 1.37
CA ASN A 151 -11.06 -9.84 0.12
C ASN A 151 -11.86 -8.58 -0.21
N LEU A 152 -11.80 -8.09 -1.45
CA LEU A 152 -12.53 -6.89 -1.81
C LEU A 152 -14.05 -7.16 -1.88
N PRO A 153 -14.90 -6.23 -1.39
CA PRO A 153 -16.35 -6.41 -1.43
C PRO A 153 -16.94 -6.41 -2.85
N ILE A 154 -16.15 -5.98 -3.84
CA ILE A 154 -16.54 -5.95 -5.26
C ILE A 154 -16.49 -7.33 -5.93
N ASN A 155 -15.83 -8.32 -5.31
CA ASN A 155 -15.78 -9.68 -5.85
C ASN A 155 -17.19 -10.29 -5.90
N THR A 156 -17.40 -11.21 -6.82
CA THR A 156 -18.64 -11.95 -7.04
C THR A 156 -18.37 -13.47 -7.04
N GLU A 157 -19.36 -14.30 -7.36
CA GLU A 157 -19.12 -15.74 -7.59
C GLU A 157 -18.35 -16.00 -8.92
N SER A 158 -18.14 -14.95 -9.73
CA SER A 158 -17.42 -15.00 -11.01
C SER A 158 -15.91 -14.85 -10.79
N ALA A 159 -15.18 -14.45 -11.83
CA ALA A 159 -13.75 -14.14 -11.76
C ALA A 159 -13.54 -12.63 -11.89
N GLU A 160 -12.90 -12.02 -10.90
CA GLU A 160 -12.42 -10.64 -10.84
C GLU A 160 -10.93 -10.66 -10.48
N PHE A 161 -10.04 -10.16 -11.34
CA PHE A 161 -8.60 -10.34 -11.11
C PHE A 161 -7.73 -9.26 -11.78
N SER A 162 -6.43 -9.25 -11.46
CA SER A 162 -5.38 -8.39 -12.01
C SER A 162 -5.81 -6.92 -12.19
N PRO A 163 -6.15 -6.22 -11.09
CA PRO A 163 -6.49 -4.81 -11.17
C PRO A 163 -5.30 -3.97 -11.64
N ALA A 164 -5.60 -2.85 -12.28
CA ALA A 164 -4.66 -1.77 -12.57
C ALA A 164 -5.16 -0.48 -11.92
N TYR A 165 -4.25 0.30 -11.34
CA TYR A 165 -4.57 1.64 -10.83
C TYR A 165 -5.07 2.54 -11.96
N TYR A 166 -6.06 3.35 -11.63
CA TYR A 166 -6.67 4.35 -12.49
C TYR A 166 -6.88 5.65 -11.71
N LYS A 167 -7.15 6.75 -12.41
CA LYS A 167 -7.35 8.07 -11.80
C LYS A 167 -8.44 8.07 -10.71
N ASP A 168 -8.41 9.09 -9.86
CA ASP A 168 -9.43 9.34 -8.83
C ASP A 168 -9.61 8.12 -7.89
N GLU A 169 -8.50 7.55 -7.40
CA GLU A 169 -8.46 6.34 -6.54
C GLU A 169 -9.24 5.13 -7.10
N SER A 170 -9.33 5.05 -8.42
CA SER A 170 -10.06 3.97 -9.07
C SER A 170 -9.13 2.82 -9.43
N ILE A 171 -9.72 1.64 -9.59
CA ILE A 171 -9.06 0.50 -10.21
C ILE A 171 -9.90 0.00 -11.38
N VAL A 172 -9.22 -0.51 -12.40
CA VAL A 172 -9.83 -1.18 -13.56
C VAL A 172 -9.37 -2.63 -13.57
N PHE A 173 -10.31 -3.56 -13.75
CA PHE A 173 -10.02 -5.00 -13.67
C PHE A 173 -10.91 -5.80 -14.63
N PRO A 174 -10.40 -6.91 -15.20
CA PRO A 174 -11.22 -7.94 -15.84
C PRO A 174 -12.25 -8.56 -14.88
N SER A 175 -13.49 -8.71 -15.35
CA SER A 175 -14.57 -9.45 -14.68
C SER A 175 -15.33 -10.34 -15.66
N SER A 176 -15.74 -11.53 -15.21
CA SER A 176 -16.62 -12.46 -15.96
C SER A 176 -18.10 -12.36 -15.55
N VAL A 177 -18.50 -11.33 -14.82
CA VAL A 177 -19.91 -11.07 -14.51
C VAL A 177 -20.69 -10.77 -15.79
N MET A 178 -21.88 -11.38 -15.91
CA MET A 178 -22.81 -11.05 -17.00
C MET A 178 -23.31 -9.61 -16.88
N VAL A 179 -22.74 -8.69 -17.67
CA VAL A 179 -23.42 -7.43 -17.98
C VAL A 179 -24.60 -7.76 -18.89
N GLU A 180 -25.78 -7.19 -18.65
CA GLU A 180 -26.99 -7.37 -19.47
C GLU A 180 -26.79 -6.92 -20.93
N GLN A 181 -26.03 -7.67 -21.72
CA GLN A 181 -25.96 -7.52 -23.16
C GLN A 181 -26.97 -8.45 -23.80
N LYS A 182 -27.81 -7.89 -24.68
CA LYS A 182 -28.98 -8.52 -25.36
C LYS A 182 -28.71 -9.81 -26.16
N ASN A 183 -27.52 -10.41 -26.11
CA ASN A 183 -27.19 -11.68 -26.78
C ASN A 183 -26.56 -12.67 -25.79
N THR A 184 -27.42 -13.23 -24.95
CA THR A 184 -27.13 -14.32 -24.02
C THR A 184 -26.90 -15.64 -24.81
N ARG A 185 -25.63 -16.09 -24.91
CA ARG A 185 -25.23 -17.52 -25.10
C ARG A 185 -23.72 -17.78 -25.35
N ASN A 186 -22.86 -16.77 -25.48
CA ASN A 186 -21.43 -17.02 -25.69
C ASN A 186 -20.75 -17.23 -24.33
N LEU A 187 -20.67 -18.48 -23.89
CA LEU A 187 -19.83 -18.91 -22.79
C LEU A 187 -18.42 -19.22 -23.33
N ASP A 188 -17.41 -18.91 -22.55
CA ASP A 188 -16.03 -19.35 -22.76
C ASP A 188 -15.96 -20.89 -22.72
N SER A 189 -15.26 -21.48 -23.68
CA SER A 189 -15.21 -22.94 -23.83
C SER A 189 -14.39 -23.62 -22.73
N TRP A 190 -13.44 -22.91 -22.13
CA TRP A 190 -12.53 -23.45 -21.11
C TRP A 190 -13.23 -23.55 -19.75
N THR A 191 -13.88 -22.45 -19.35
CA THR A 191 -14.48 -22.29 -18.01
C THR A 191 -15.99 -22.47 -17.97
N ASP A 192 -16.68 -22.43 -19.12
CA ASP A 192 -18.15 -22.36 -19.24
C ASP A 192 -18.76 -21.10 -18.58
N ARG A 193 -17.97 -20.01 -18.47
CA ARG A 193 -18.36 -18.71 -17.90
C ARG A 193 -18.47 -17.63 -18.99
N PRO A 194 -19.09 -16.46 -18.72
CA PRO A 194 -19.08 -15.34 -19.66
C PRO A 194 -17.65 -14.86 -19.98
N PHE A 195 -17.47 -14.31 -21.18
CA PHE A 195 -16.21 -13.67 -21.57
C PHE A 195 -15.88 -12.46 -20.67
N LEU A 196 -14.58 -12.24 -20.43
CA LEU A 196 -14.08 -11.17 -19.56
C LEU A 196 -14.32 -9.79 -20.16
N ASN A 197 -14.82 -8.87 -19.35
CA ASN A 197 -14.95 -7.44 -19.67
C ASN A 197 -14.23 -6.61 -18.61
N LEU A 198 -13.69 -5.46 -19.01
CA LEU A 198 -13.10 -4.50 -18.09
C LEU A 198 -14.18 -3.72 -17.34
N GLN A 199 -14.10 -3.76 -16.03
CA GLN A 199 -14.91 -2.99 -15.10
C GLN A 199 -14.04 -1.99 -14.34
N THR A 200 -14.65 -0.93 -13.83
CA THR A 200 -14.02 0.09 -13.00
C THR A 200 -14.80 0.28 -11.71
N VAL A 201 -14.08 0.47 -10.62
CA VAL A 201 -14.62 0.91 -9.33
C VAL A 201 -13.76 2.04 -8.79
N THR A 202 -14.36 2.94 -8.01
CA THR A 202 -13.67 4.01 -7.28
C THR A 202 -13.65 3.66 -5.81
N LYS A 203 -12.47 3.71 -5.18
CA LYS A 203 -12.35 3.64 -3.73
C LYS A 203 -12.88 4.94 -3.14
N LEU A 204 -13.85 4.84 -2.24
CA LEU A 204 -14.47 6.01 -1.61
C LEU A 204 -13.88 6.27 -0.23
N PHE A 205 -13.63 5.20 0.54
CA PHE A 205 -13.00 5.29 1.84
C PHE A 205 -12.59 3.90 2.30
N ASP A 206 -11.31 3.69 2.57
CA ASP A 206 -10.80 2.42 3.10
C ASP A 206 -11.32 1.17 2.33
N SER A 207 -12.16 0.32 2.93
CA SER A 207 -12.72 -0.86 2.25
C SER A 207 -14.02 -0.61 1.47
N ILE A 208 -14.43 0.65 1.29
CA ILE A 208 -15.66 1.05 0.60
C ILE A 208 -15.36 1.45 -0.84
N TYR A 209 -16.09 0.83 -1.77
CA TYR A 209 -15.98 1.07 -3.20
C TYR A 209 -17.34 1.40 -3.81
N THR A 210 -17.35 2.14 -4.92
CA THR A 210 -18.54 2.26 -5.77
C THR A 210 -18.93 0.91 -6.38
N ASN A 211 -20.19 0.78 -6.81
CA ASN A 211 -20.61 -0.38 -7.61
C ASN A 211 -19.81 -0.50 -8.92
N PRO A 212 -19.33 -1.69 -9.31
CA PRO A 212 -18.61 -1.90 -10.57
C PRO A 212 -19.39 -1.41 -11.79
N GLN A 213 -18.73 -0.62 -12.62
CA GLN A 213 -19.27 -0.13 -13.89
C GLN A 213 -18.42 -0.62 -15.07
N PRO A 214 -19.00 -0.93 -16.24
CA PRO A 214 -18.21 -1.21 -17.43
C PRO A 214 -17.31 -0.02 -17.80
N LEU A 215 -16.08 -0.30 -18.23
CA LEU A 215 -15.16 0.75 -18.70
C LEU A 215 -15.77 1.49 -19.92
N PRO A 216 -15.83 2.85 -19.92
CA PRO A 216 -16.44 3.60 -21.01
C PRO A 216 -15.73 3.42 -22.36
N GLY A 217 -16.52 3.30 -23.45
CA GLY A 217 -16.02 3.19 -24.82
C GLY A 217 -16.31 1.83 -25.47
N LYS A 218 -15.56 1.51 -26.53
CA LYS A 218 -15.72 0.25 -27.31
C LYS A 218 -14.60 -0.76 -27.04
N VAL A 219 -14.09 -0.75 -25.82
CA VAL A 219 -13.09 -1.71 -25.35
C VAL A 219 -13.75 -3.06 -25.12
N ASN A 220 -14.80 -3.10 -24.30
CA ASN A 220 -15.57 -4.31 -24.01
C ASN A 220 -16.32 -4.82 -25.24
N GLN A 221 -15.88 -5.97 -25.78
CA GLN A 221 -16.48 -6.59 -26.96
C GLN A 221 -16.90 -8.04 -26.69
N ARG A 222 -16.85 -8.91 -27.71
CA ARG A 222 -17.43 -10.26 -27.68
C ARG A 222 -16.55 -11.29 -26.95
N TYR A 223 -15.27 -10.98 -26.71
CA TYR A 223 -14.26 -11.92 -26.21
C TYR A 223 -13.52 -11.34 -25.00
N HIS A 224 -12.57 -12.09 -24.45
CA HIS A 224 -11.85 -11.71 -23.23
C HIS A 224 -11.06 -10.40 -23.40
N GLU A 225 -11.24 -9.52 -22.42
CA GLU A 225 -10.50 -8.27 -22.27
C GLU A 225 -9.70 -8.26 -20.97
N GLY A 226 -8.43 -7.84 -21.09
CA GLY A 226 -7.45 -7.70 -20.02
C GLY A 226 -6.71 -8.99 -19.67
N PRO A 227 -5.76 -8.96 -18.71
CA PRO A 227 -5.25 -7.83 -17.90
C PRO A 227 -4.71 -6.62 -18.68
N LEU A 228 -4.56 -5.48 -18.00
CA LEU A 228 -4.24 -4.17 -18.59
C LEU A 228 -3.23 -3.34 -17.78
N THR A 229 -2.75 -2.26 -18.41
CA THR A 229 -1.96 -1.19 -17.80
C THR A 229 -2.28 0.16 -18.46
N PHE A 230 -2.00 1.26 -17.76
CA PHE A 230 -2.13 2.63 -18.25
C PHE A 230 -0.78 3.33 -18.26
N ASN A 231 -0.64 4.37 -19.08
CA ASN A 231 0.42 5.35 -18.86
C ASN A 231 0.07 6.26 -17.67
N SER A 232 1.06 6.98 -17.14
CA SER A 232 0.93 7.75 -15.88
C SER A 232 -0.13 8.87 -15.92
N ASP A 233 -0.45 9.39 -17.09
CA ASP A 233 -1.48 10.44 -17.27
C ASP A 233 -2.86 9.89 -17.65
N PHE A 234 -3.00 8.55 -17.72
CA PHE A 234 -4.24 7.84 -18.04
C PHE A 234 -4.84 8.22 -19.41
N THR A 235 -4.00 8.58 -20.39
CA THR A 235 -4.44 8.89 -21.76
C THR A 235 -4.25 7.72 -22.74
N GLU A 236 -3.39 6.76 -22.41
CA GLU A 236 -3.14 5.54 -23.16
C GLU A 236 -3.33 4.30 -22.27
N MET A 237 -3.86 3.23 -22.85
CA MET A 237 -4.09 1.95 -22.19
C MET A 237 -3.57 0.83 -23.07
N TYR A 238 -2.91 -0.15 -22.45
CA TYR A 238 -2.47 -1.39 -23.11
C TYR A 238 -3.11 -2.58 -22.39
N PHE A 239 -3.69 -3.52 -23.13
CA PHE A 239 -4.46 -4.61 -22.52
C PHE A 239 -4.42 -5.88 -23.36
N THR A 240 -4.55 -7.02 -22.70
CA THR A 240 -4.54 -8.33 -23.34
C THR A 240 -5.90 -8.64 -23.97
N ARG A 241 -5.91 -9.25 -25.16
CA ARG A 241 -7.13 -9.66 -25.87
C ARG A 241 -6.88 -10.89 -26.74
N ASN A 242 -7.89 -11.73 -26.91
CA ASN A 242 -7.85 -12.84 -27.88
C ASN A 242 -7.91 -12.32 -29.34
N TYR A 243 -7.04 -12.83 -30.22
CA TYR A 243 -7.10 -12.52 -31.65
C TYR A 243 -8.37 -13.07 -32.33
N TYR A 244 -9.10 -12.28 -33.13
CA TYR A 244 -10.25 -12.78 -33.91
C TYR A 244 -10.39 -12.15 -35.31
N ASN A 245 -10.76 -12.98 -36.30
CA ASN A 245 -11.16 -12.56 -37.65
C ASN A 245 -12.49 -13.22 -38.06
N GLU A 246 -13.53 -12.41 -38.32
CA GLU A 246 -14.86 -12.88 -38.72
C GLU A 246 -14.87 -13.74 -40.00
N ARG A 247 -13.87 -13.58 -40.88
CA ARG A 247 -13.81 -14.27 -42.18
C ARG A 247 -12.99 -15.55 -42.15
N SER A 248 -12.22 -15.79 -41.09
CA SER A 248 -11.41 -16.99 -40.96
C SER A 248 -11.33 -17.39 -39.50
N ARG A 249 -11.94 -18.53 -39.15
CA ARG A 249 -11.66 -19.26 -37.91
C ARG A 249 -10.22 -19.79 -37.99
N GLN A 250 -9.25 -18.89 -37.97
CA GLN A 250 -7.82 -19.20 -37.96
C GLN A 250 -7.45 -19.45 -36.52
N TYR A 251 -7.74 -20.66 -36.09
CA TYR A 251 -7.00 -21.27 -35.00
C TYR A 251 -5.57 -21.55 -35.48
N ASP A 252 -4.62 -21.67 -34.55
CA ASP A 252 -3.35 -22.31 -34.89
C ASP A 252 -3.57 -23.78 -35.32
N ARG A 253 -2.49 -24.51 -35.63
CA ARG A 253 -2.60 -25.91 -36.06
C ARG A 253 -3.30 -26.81 -35.02
N ASP A 254 -3.37 -26.37 -33.77
CA ASP A 254 -3.88 -27.13 -32.63
C ASP A 254 -5.26 -26.63 -32.13
N GLY A 255 -5.83 -25.60 -32.73
CA GLY A 255 -7.17 -25.14 -32.35
C GLY A 255 -7.21 -24.00 -31.31
N ILE A 256 -6.08 -23.36 -30.98
CA ILE A 256 -5.95 -22.38 -29.89
C ILE A 256 -6.00 -20.93 -30.44
N LEU A 257 -6.69 -20.05 -29.71
CA LEU A 257 -6.68 -18.60 -29.94
C LEU A 257 -5.50 -17.98 -29.18
N LYS A 258 -4.58 -17.33 -29.91
CA LYS A 258 -3.44 -16.62 -29.31
C LYS A 258 -3.87 -15.27 -28.70
N LEU A 259 -3.15 -14.85 -27.68
CA LEU A 259 -3.34 -13.57 -26.99
C LEU A 259 -2.48 -12.48 -27.63
N GLU A 260 -3.01 -11.28 -27.78
CA GLU A 260 -2.27 -10.11 -28.24
C GLU A 260 -2.43 -8.95 -27.25
N ILE A 261 -1.47 -8.02 -27.26
CA ILE A 261 -1.57 -6.77 -26.51
C ILE A 261 -2.13 -5.71 -27.45
N PHE A 262 -3.27 -5.14 -27.07
CA PHE A 262 -3.93 -4.05 -27.78
C PHE A 262 -3.64 -2.72 -27.10
N HIS A 263 -3.68 -1.66 -27.89
CA HIS A 263 -3.51 -0.28 -27.44
C HIS A 263 -4.80 0.51 -27.68
N ALA A 264 -5.20 1.31 -26.69
CA ALA A 264 -6.33 2.23 -26.75
C ALA A 264 -5.94 3.62 -26.26
N LYS A 265 -6.62 4.65 -26.80
CA LYS A 265 -6.47 6.05 -26.38
C LYS A 265 -7.76 6.57 -25.76
N LEU A 266 -7.62 7.46 -24.79
CA LEU A 266 -8.74 8.18 -24.19
C LEU A 266 -9.03 9.44 -25.02
N ALA A 267 -10.23 9.54 -25.59
CA ALA A 267 -10.71 10.72 -26.30
C ALA A 267 -12.12 11.06 -25.80
N ASP A 268 -12.37 12.31 -25.41
CA ASP A 268 -13.68 12.78 -24.92
C ASP A 268 -14.30 11.90 -23.81
N GLY A 269 -13.46 11.34 -22.92
CA GLY A 269 -13.87 10.48 -21.82
C GLY A 269 -14.24 9.04 -22.20
N ILE A 270 -14.02 8.63 -23.45
CA ILE A 270 -14.25 7.26 -23.95
C ILE A 270 -12.96 6.63 -24.46
N TRP A 271 -12.78 5.33 -24.22
CA TRP A 271 -11.63 4.59 -24.71
C TRP A 271 -11.85 4.08 -26.15
N GLU A 272 -10.92 4.43 -27.03
CA GLU A 272 -10.90 4.04 -28.44
C GLU A 272 -9.73 3.10 -28.71
N VAL A 273 -10.03 1.85 -29.09
CA VAL A 273 -9.02 0.84 -29.44
C VAL A 273 -8.40 1.17 -30.79
N THR A 274 -7.07 1.32 -30.83
CA THR A 274 -6.31 1.70 -32.03
C THR A 274 -5.72 0.50 -32.78
N GLY A 275 -5.54 -0.64 -32.12
CA GLY A 275 -5.03 -1.88 -32.73
C GLY A 275 -4.11 -2.66 -31.79
N ALA A 276 -3.56 -3.78 -32.29
CA ALA A 276 -2.51 -4.52 -31.59
C ALA A 276 -1.18 -3.76 -31.66
N VAL A 277 -0.32 -3.93 -30.64
CA VAL A 277 1.05 -3.42 -30.64
C VAL A 277 1.89 -4.10 -31.73
N PRO A 278 2.92 -3.44 -32.29
CA PRO A 278 3.62 -3.94 -33.48
C PRO A 278 4.40 -5.24 -33.25
N PHE A 279 4.74 -5.57 -32.00
CA PHE A 279 5.46 -6.79 -31.62
C PHE A 279 4.53 -7.94 -31.18
N SER A 280 3.22 -7.81 -31.38
CA SER A 280 2.24 -8.90 -31.27
C SER A 280 2.13 -9.69 -32.59
N SER A 281 1.86 -10.99 -32.46
CA SER A 281 1.76 -11.92 -33.57
C SER A 281 0.64 -12.91 -33.33
N LYS A 282 0.28 -13.64 -34.39
CA LYS A 282 -0.68 -14.77 -34.32
C LYS A 282 0.01 -16.12 -34.09
N GLU A 283 1.35 -16.13 -34.06
CA GLU A 283 2.14 -17.36 -33.92
C GLU A 283 2.41 -17.69 -32.44
N PHE A 284 2.40 -16.67 -31.59
CA PHE A 284 2.62 -16.74 -30.15
C PHE A 284 1.68 -15.78 -29.45
N SER A 285 1.47 -16.00 -28.15
CA SER A 285 0.73 -15.14 -27.25
C SER A 285 1.66 -14.06 -26.67
N ASN A 286 1.15 -12.84 -26.57
CA ASN A 286 1.66 -11.79 -25.70
C ASN A 286 0.54 -11.37 -24.74
N ALA A 287 0.82 -11.29 -23.46
CA ALA A 287 -0.18 -11.01 -22.44
C ALA A 287 0.42 -10.23 -21.26
N HIS A 288 -0.48 -9.72 -20.41
CA HIS A 288 -0.15 -9.14 -19.11
C HIS A 288 0.84 -7.95 -19.19
N PRO A 289 0.52 -6.89 -19.96
CA PRO A 289 1.42 -5.75 -20.09
C PRO A 289 1.49 -4.95 -18.79
N THR A 290 2.67 -4.39 -18.50
CA THR A 290 2.90 -3.33 -17.51
C THR A 290 3.86 -2.30 -18.07
N LEU A 291 3.67 -1.03 -17.71
CA LEU A 291 4.48 0.09 -18.19
C LEU A 291 5.29 0.71 -17.06
N THR A 292 6.50 1.17 -17.38
CA THR A 292 7.23 2.09 -16.51
C THR A 292 6.48 3.43 -16.40
N PRO A 293 6.67 4.19 -15.30
CA PRO A 293 5.96 5.46 -15.10
C PRO A 293 6.14 6.48 -16.24
N ASP A 294 7.30 6.47 -16.90
CA ASP A 294 7.57 7.33 -18.05
C ASP A 294 6.89 6.87 -19.36
N GLY A 295 6.27 5.69 -19.36
CA GLY A 295 5.58 5.10 -20.50
C GLY A 295 6.49 4.67 -21.66
N ASN A 296 7.81 4.61 -21.45
CA ASN A 296 8.79 4.29 -22.50
C ASN A 296 9.22 2.82 -22.49
N THR A 297 8.96 2.08 -21.43
CA THR A 297 9.32 0.66 -21.33
C THR A 297 8.09 -0.15 -20.96
N MET A 298 7.88 -1.27 -21.65
CA MET A 298 6.82 -2.23 -21.37
C MET A 298 7.42 -3.59 -21.02
N TYR A 299 6.92 -4.19 -19.95
CA TYR A 299 7.16 -5.59 -19.60
C TYR A 299 5.90 -6.40 -19.86
N PHE A 300 6.03 -7.61 -20.37
CA PHE A 300 4.90 -8.47 -20.71
C PHE A 300 5.31 -9.95 -20.77
N SER A 301 4.34 -10.86 -20.68
CA SER A 301 4.56 -12.31 -20.81
C SER A 301 4.37 -12.80 -22.25
N SER A 302 5.19 -13.74 -22.71
CA SER A 302 5.09 -14.32 -24.06
C SER A 302 5.54 -15.78 -24.14
N ASP A 303 4.87 -16.59 -24.96
CA ASP A 303 5.23 -17.98 -25.30
C ASP A 303 6.04 -18.08 -26.62
N ARG A 304 6.63 -16.97 -27.06
CA ARG A 304 7.40 -16.90 -28.32
C ARG A 304 8.61 -17.83 -28.32
N GLU A 305 8.98 -18.31 -29.51
CA GLU A 305 10.14 -19.18 -29.70
C GLU A 305 11.43 -18.48 -29.27
N GLY A 306 12.35 -19.24 -28.64
CA GLY A 306 13.62 -18.73 -28.12
C GLY A 306 13.63 -18.39 -26.63
N GLY A 307 12.48 -18.51 -25.95
CA GLY A 307 12.36 -18.41 -24.49
C GLY A 307 12.87 -19.64 -23.72
N TYR A 308 12.82 -19.55 -22.39
CA TYR A 308 13.18 -20.58 -21.42
C TYR A 308 12.04 -21.58 -21.20
N GLY A 309 10.78 -21.14 -21.20
CA GLY A 309 9.66 -21.96 -20.76
C GLY A 309 8.37 -21.85 -21.55
N LYS A 310 7.26 -22.12 -20.86
CA LYS A 310 5.89 -22.06 -21.39
C LYS A 310 5.37 -20.63 -21.53
N GLY A 311 5.96 -19.70 -20.80
CA GLY A 311 5.68 -18.27 -20.86
C GLY A 311 6.78 -17.54 -20.10
N ASP A 312 7.38 -16.56 -20.74
CA ASP A 312 8.51 -15.81 -20.21
C ASP A 312 8.17 -14.32 -20.15
N ILE A 313 8.77 -13.58 -19.22
CA ILE A 313 8.73 -12.12 -19.20
C ILE A 313 9.76 -11.54 -20.18
N TYR A 314 9.25 -10.68 -21.06
CA TYR A 314 10.01 -9.86 -22.00
C TYR A 314 9.89 -8.38 -21.64
N VAL A 315 10.89 -7.60 -22.06
CA VAL A 315 10.90 -6.13 -21.98
C VAL A 315 11.00 -5.56 -23.40
N VAL A 316 10.35 -4.43 -23.66
CA VAL A 316 10.48 -3.69 -24.91
C VAL A 316 10.50 -2.20 -24.63
N HIS A 317 11.36 -1.48 -25.33
CA HIS A 317 11.56 -0.05 -25.18
C HIS A 317 10.99 0.73 -26.37
N LYS A 318 10.47 1.93 -26.13
CA LYS A 318 10.21 2.89 -27.20
C LYS A 318 11.53 3.42 -27.74
N THR A 319 11.60 3.56 -29.05
CA THR A 319 12.70 4.22 -29.74
C THR A 319 12.53 5.75 -29.70
N GLU A 320 13.54 6.50 -30.12
CA GLU A 320 13.51 7.98 -30.12
C GLU A 320 12.34 8.57 -30.93
N ASP A 321 11.79 7.84 -31.91
CA ASP A 321 10.63 8.27 -32.71
C ASP A 321 9.28 7.96 -32.07
N GLY A 322 9.27 7.31 -30.90
CA GLY A 322 8.09 6.92 -30.14
C GLY A 322 7.48 5.57 -30.51
N SER A 323 8.03 4.86 -31.51
CA SER A 323 7.63 3.49 -31.84
C SER A 323 8.23 2.46 -30.89
N TRP A 324 7.58 1.30 -30.72
CA TRP A 324 8.13 0.18 -29.95
C TRP A 324 9.24 -0.53 -30.72
N GLY A 325 10.36 -0.79 -30.05
CA GLY A 325 11.48 -1.58 -30.57
C GLY A 325 11.24 -3.09 -30.53
N GLU A 326 12.33 -3.85 -30.57
CA GLU A 326 12.31 -5.31 -30.49
C GLU A 326 12.23 -5.80 -29.03
N PRO A 327 11.37 -6.78 -28.71
CA PRO A 327 11.32 -7.33 -27.35
C PRO A 327 12.53 -8.19 -26.99
N GLU A 328 13.01 -8.04 -25.76
CA GLU A 328 14.15 -8.74 -25.18
C GLU A 328 13.71 -9.63 -24.02
N ASN A 329 14.22 -10.87 -23.95
CA ASN A 329 13.90 -11.80 -22.87
C ASN A 329 14.68 -11.39 -21.61
N LEU A 330 14.04 -11.35 -20.43
CA LEU A 330 14.69 -10.94 -19.17
C LEU A 330 15.70 -11.94 -18.59
N GLY A 331 15.98 -13.04 -19.28
CA GLY A 331 17.02 -13.99 -18.88
C GLY A 331 16.60 -14.92 -17.75
N SER A 332 17.54 -15.78 -17.33
CA SER A 332 17.28 -16.92 -16.43
C SER A 332 17.04 -16.55 -14.96
N ASP A 333 17.38 -15.33 -14.54
CA ASP A 333 17.09 -14.88 -13.18
C ASP A 333 15.57 -14.78 -12.98
N ILE A 334 14.88 -14.23 -13.98
CA ILE A 334 13.42 -14.09 -14.03
C ILE A 334 12.76 -15.34 -14.60
N ASN A 335 13.15 -15.75 -15.81
CA ASN A 335 12.46 -16.79 -16.58
C ASN A 335 12.98 -18.18 -16.28
N THR A 336 12.08 -19.17 -16.29
CA THR A 336 12.36 -20.59 -16.03
C THR A 336 11.75 -21.45 -17.13
N GLU A 337 11.88 -22.78 -17.05
CA GLU A 337 11.15 -23.67 -17.97
C GLU A 337 9.64 -23.76 -17.65
N GLY A 338 9.19 -23.04 -16.61
CA GLY A 338 7.81 -22.90 -16.17
C GLY A 338 7.05 -21.83 -16.94
N GLU A 339 6.12 -21.17 -16.24
CA GLU A 339 5.33 -20.08 -16.78
C GLU A 339 5.49 -18.88 -15.84
N GLU A 340 6.06 -17.81 -16.37
CA GLU A 340 6.18 -16.50 -15.74
C GLU A 340 5.20 -15.52 -16.39
N ALA A 341 4.36 -14.89 -15.56
CA ALA A 341 3.22 -14.10 -16.01
C ALA A 341 2.93 -12.93 -15.04
N PHE A 342 1.98 -12.07 -15.42
CA PHE A 342 1.50 -10.95 -14.61
C PHE A 342 2.61 -10.02 -14.06
N PRO A 343 3.52 -9.51 -14.90
CA PRO A 343 4.52 -8.56 -14.45
C PRO A 343 3.88 -7.24 -14.00
N PHE A 344 4.46 -6.65 -12.98
CA PHE A 344 4.19 -5.28 -12.52
C PHE A 344 5.52 -4.60 -12.23
N ILE A 345 5.85 -3.55 -12.98
CA ILE A 345 7.07 -2.77 -12.77
C ILE A 345 6.74 -1.56 -11.88
N HIS A 346 7.39 -1.48 -10.73
CA HIS A 346 7.25 -0.36 -9.82
C HIS A 346 8.16 0.82 -10.23
N SER A 347 7.86 2.02 -9.72
CA SER A 347 8.57 3.25 -10.05
C SER A 347 10.05 3.27 -9.62
N ASP A 348 10.42 2.49 -8.60
CA ASP A 348 11.79 2.31 -8.14
C ASP A 348 12.58 1.24 -8.93
N GLY A 349 11.97 0.64 -9.96
CA GLY A 349 12.58 -0.40 -10.78
C GLY A 349 12.39 -1.83 -10.25
N THR A 350 11.72 -2.02 -9.11
CA THR A 350 11.36 -3.35 -8.61
C THR A 350 10.31 -4.00 -9.51
N LEU A 351 10.58 -5.21 -10.00
CA LEU A 351 9.65 -6.00 -10.80
C LEU A 351 8.96 -7.04 -9.92
N TYR A 352 7.64 -7.02 -9.86
CA TYR A 352 6.83 -8.11 -9.31
C TYR A 352 6.30 -8.96 -10.45
N PHE A 353 6.24 -10.27 -10.28
CA PHE A 353 5.66 -11.19 -11.27
C PHE A 353 5.24 -12.51 -10.62
N SER A 354 4.38 -13.27 -11.29
CA SER A 354 3.98 -14.60 -10.83
C SER A 354 4.69 -15.69 -11.61
N SER A 355 5.05 -16.78 -10.91
CA SER A 355 5.75 -17.91 -11.52
C SER A 355 5.17 -19.25 -11.09
N LYS A 356 5.00 -20.17 -12.05
CA LYS A 356 4.73 -21.61 -11.84
C LYS A 356 5.99 -22.48 -11.86
N GLY A 357 7.15 -21.94 -12.26
CA GLY A 357 8.40 -22.70 -12.39
C GLY A 357 9.36 -22.60 -11.21
N LYS A 358 9.37 -21.46 -10.50
CA LYS A 358 10.14 -21.26 -9.28
C LYS A 358 9.51 -21.96 -8.07
N ILE A 359 10.31 -22.15 -7.03
CA ILE A 359 9.89 -22.78 -5.77
C ILE A 359 8.97 -21.85 -4.97
N GLY A 360 7.74 -22.28 -4.74
CA GLY A 360 6.77 -21.56 -3.92
C GLY A 360 5.73 -22.48 -3.30
N LEU A 361 4.70 -21.90 -2.70
CA LEU A 361 3.73 -22.58 -1.86
C LEU A 361 2.68 -23.32 -2.70
N GLY A 362 2.40 -22.85 -3.90
CA GLY A 362 1.15 -23.15 -4.60
C GLY A 362 1.28 -23.35 -6.10
N GLY A 363 0.29 -22.88 -6.85
CA GLY A 363 0.31 -22.89 -8.30
C GLY A 363 1.19 -21.75 -8.81
N PHE A 364 0.58 -20.61 -9.16
CA PHE A 364 1.30 -19.34 -9.27
C PHE A 364 1.66 -18.81 -7.88
N ASP A 365 2.91 -18.42 -7.70
CA ASP A 365 3.36 -17.63 -6.55
C ASP A 365 3.93 -16.30 -7.05
N ILE A 366 3.75 -15.22 -6.30
CA ILE A 366 4.28 -13.88 -6.56
C ILE A 366 5.73 -13.79 -6.07
N TYR A 367 6.60 -13.25 -6.92
CA TYR A 367 8.00 -12.98 -6.65
C TYR A 367 8.28 -11.50 -6.80
N ARG A 368 9.23 -11.00 -5.99
CA ARG A 368 9.83 -9.68 -6.10
C ARG A 368 11.22 -9.83 -6.69
N ALA A 369 11.53 -9.04 -7.71
CA ALA A 369 12.83 -8.97 -8.35
C ALA A 369 13.38 -7.54 -8.27
N THR A 370 14.51 -7.37 -7.61
CA THR A 370 15.22 -6.08 -7.52
C THR A 370 16.42 -6.07 -8.45
N PRO A 371 16.69 -4.97 -9.17
CA PRO A 371 17.87 -4.87 -10.04
C PRO A 371 19.18 -5.07 -9.25
N ASN A 372 20.08 -5.92 -9.76
CA ASN A 372 21.40 -6.17 -9.18
C ASN A 372 22.46 -6.17 -10.30
N GLY A 373 23.06 -5.01 -10.56
CA GLY A 373 23.98 -4.83 -11.69
C GLY A 373 23.29 -5.09 -13.02
N ASP A 374 23.75 -6.12 -13.74
CA ASP A 374 23.17 -6.56 -15.02
C ASP A 374 22.09 -7.65 -14.85
N GLY A 375 21.78 -8.08 -13.61
CA GLY A 375 20.85 -9.18 -13.31
C GLY A 375 19.77 -8.79 -12.30
N TRP A 376 19.10 -9.81 -11.74
CA TRP A 376 18.00 -9.64 -10.79
C TRP A 376 18.15 -10.49 -9.54
N ASP A 377 17.98 -9.88 -8.37
CA ASP A 377 17.80 -10.61 -7.12
C ASP A 377 16.32 -10.94 -6.94
N VAL A 378 15.96 -12.22 -7.05
CA VAL A 378 14.56 -12.69 -7.05
C VAL A 378 14.24 -13.43 -5.76
N GLU A 379 13.17 -13.00 -5.09
CA GLU A 379 12.66 -13.65 -3.87
C GLU A 379 11.15 -13.88 -3.92
N ASN A 380 10.70 -14.96 -3.28
CA ASN A 380 9.27 -15.24 -3.09
C ASN A 380 8.73 -14.29 -2.01
N VAL A 381 7.60 -13.62 -2.28
CA VAL A 381 7.01 -12.63 -1.34
C VAL A 381 6.54 -13.26 -0.02
N GLY A 382 6.24 -14.56 -0.03
CA GLY A 382 5.84 -15.32 1.15
C GLY A 382 4.38 -15.09 1.56
N PRO A 383 3.91 -15.80 2.60
CA PRO A 383 2.56 -15.64 3.12
C PRO A 383 2.37 -14.29 3.84
N PRO A 384 1.15 -13.73 3.87
CA PRO A 384 -0.09 -14.29 3.32
C PRO A 384 -0.36 -13.89 1.87
N ILE A 385 0.55 -13.18 1.20
CA ILE A 385 0.41 -12.85 -0.23
C ILE A 385 0.46 -14.14 -1.06
N ASN A 386 1.43 -15.01 -0.80
CA ASN A 386 1.46 -16.34 -1.41
C ASN A 386 0.77 -17.38 -0.55
N SER A 387 0.13 -18.31 -1.23
CA SER A 387 -0.68 -19.38 -0.68
C SER A 387 -0.48 -20.66 -1.50
N PRO A 388 -1.08 -21.80 -1.13
CA PRO A 388 -1.02 -23.02 -1.95
C PRO A 388 -1.83 -22.96 -3.25
N TYR A 389 -2.52 -21.84 -3.49
CA TYR A 389 -3.40 -21.62 -4.62
C TYR A 389 -2.64 -20.82 -5.70
N ASP A 390 -3.33 -20.30 -6.71
CA ASP A 390 -2.73 -19.34 -7.64
C ASP A 390 -2.79 -17.95 -6.99
N ASP A 391 -1.65 -17.28 -6.87
CA ASP A 391 -1.52 -15.89 -6.42
C ASP A 391 -0.81 -15.07 -7.51
N PHE A 392 -1.46 -14.01 -8.00
CA PHE A 392 -1.01 -13.29 -9.19
C PHE A 392 -1.55 -11.87 -9.34
N GLY A 393 -1.09 -11.15 -10.37
CA GLY A 393 -1.61 -9.80 -10.68
C GLY A 393 -1.33 -8.78 -9.57
N PHE A 394 -0.16 -8.85 -8.96
CA PHE A 394 0.25 -7.97 -7.85
C PHE A 394 0.53 -6.55 -8.35
N ILE A 395 -0.06 -5.56 -7.70
CA ILE A 395 0.22 -4.13 -7.87
C ILE A 395 0.35 -3.48 -6.49
N THR A 396 1.20 -2.46 -6.36
CA THR A 396 1.39 -1.75 -5.08
C THR A 396 1.57 -0.25 -5.28
N ASP A 397 1.29 0.50 -4.22
CA ASP A 397 1.49 1.94 -4.16
C ASP A 397 2.98 2.34 -4.23
N GLU A 398 3.22 3.64 -4.33
CA GLU A 398 4.55 4.23 -4.46
C GLU A 398 5.52 3.90 -3.30
N PHE A 399 5.00 3.42 -2.17
CA PHE A 399 5.76 3.14 -0.94
C PHE A 399 5.80 1.65 -0.60
N HIS A 400 5.26 0.78 -1.45
CA HIS A 400 5.05 -0.65 -1.21
C HIS A 400 4.29 -0.93 0.11
N GLN A 401 3.41 -0.01 0.55
CA GLN A 401 2.68 -0.13 1.81
C GLN A 401 1.32 -0.80 1.65
N SER A 402 0.67 -0.56 0.52
CA SER A 402 -0.62 -1.14 0.21
C SER A 402 -0.73 -1.48 -1.27
N GLY A 403 -1.72 -2.29 -1.61
CA GLY A 403 -1.92 -2.67 -2.99
C GLY A 403 -2.98 -3.74 -3.16
N TYR A 404 -2.93 -4.38 -4.32
CA TYR A 404 -3.86 -5.42 -4.69
C TYR A 404 -3.15 -6.59 -5.34
N PHE A 405 -3.77 -7.75 -5.27
CA PHE A 405 -3.38 -8.94 -6.01
C PHE A 405 -4.61 -9.83 -6.20
N SER A 406 -4.45 -10.95 -6.88
CA SER A 406 -5.54 -11.86 -7.21
C SER A 406 -5.22 -13.28 -6.79
N SER A 407 -6.26 -14.01 -6.40
CA SER A 407 -6.10 -15.38 -5.93
C SER A 407 -7.38 -16.21 -6.06
N ASN A 408 -7.21 -17.52 -6.24
CA ASN A 408 -8.30 -18.51 -6.24
C ASN A 408 -8.41 -19.31 -4.93
N ARG A 409 -7.96 -18.72 -3.82
CA ARG A 409 -8.07 -19.33 -2.50
C ARG A 409 -9.54 -19.46 -2.04
N PRO A 410 -9.89 -20.52 -1.29
CA PRO A 410 -11.28 -20.84 -0.94
C PRO A 410 -11.91 -19.88 0.06
N GLU A 411 -11.13 -19.02 0.72
CA GLU A 411 -11.62 -17.95 1.59
C GLU A 411 -12.23 -16.79 0.81
N GLY A 412 -12.06 -16.77 -0.51
CA GLY A 412 -12.72 -15.83 -1.43
C GLY A 412 -14.19 -16.16 -1.69
N LYS A 413 -14.83 -15.31 -2.49
CA LYS A 413 -16.20 -15.38 -2.97
C LYS A 413 -16.33 -16.06 -4.34
N GLY A 414 -15.35 -15.86 -5.22
CA GLY A 414 -15.39 -16.29 -6.63
C GLY A 414 -14.37 -17.35 -7.01
N SER A 415 -14.11 -17.48 -8.33
CA SER A 415 -13.01 -18.34 -8.79
C SER A 415 -11.67 -17.65 -8.63
N ASP A 416 -11.54 -16.44 -9.16
CA ASP A 416 -10.39 -15.58 -8.94
C ASP A 416 -10.94 -14.30 -8.35
N ASP A 417 -10.39 -13.89 -7.23
CA ASP A 417 -10.83 -12.73 -6.48
C ASP A 417 -9.70 -11.73 -6.34
N ILE A 418 -10.06 -10.45 -6.29
CA ILE A 418 -9.14 -9.37 -5.95
C ILE A 418 -9.03 -9.28 -4.42
N TYR A 419 -7.81 -9.32 -3.92
CA TYR A 419 -7.46 -9.06 -2.52
C TYR A 419 -6.72 -7.74 -2.41
N GLY A 420 -7.08 -6.96 -1.40
CA GLY A 420 -6.30 -5.82 -0.96
C GLY A 420 -5.30 -6.27 0.08
N PHE A 421 -4.15 -5.60 0.14
CA PHE A 421 -3.20 -5.82 1.22
C PHE A 421 -2.69 -4.49 1.78
N THR A 422 -2.29 -4.55 3.04
CA THR A 422 -1.57 -3.49 3.74
C THR A 422 -0.40 -4.13 4.46
N ARG A 423 0.77 -3.49 4.43
CA ARG A 423 1.95 -3.97 5.12
C ARG A 423 1.72 -3.93 6.63
N VAL A 424 1.94 -5.05 7.30
CA VAL A 424 1.97 -5.12 8.75
C VAL A 424 3.21 -4.37 9.19
N LEU A 425 3.01 -3.36 10.03
CA LEU A 425 4.09 -2.70 10.73
C LEU A 425 4.71 -3.75 11.66
N ASN A 426 5.98 -4.15 11.47
CA ASN A 426 6.58 -5.08 12.44
C ASN A 426 6.49 -4.47 13.82
N HIS A 427 6.14 -5.35 14.74
CA HIS A 427 6.15 -5.06 16.15
C HIS A 427 7.57 -4.94 16.69
N GLU A 428 8.63 -5.22 15.93
CA GLU A 428 9.99 -5.07 16.45
C GLU A 428 10.69 -3.80 15.95
N LEU A 429 10.99 -2.88 16.87
CA LEU A 429 11.79 -1.68 16.62
C LEU A 429 13.22 -1.88 17.11
N LYS A 430 14.18 -1.92 16.16
CA LYS A 430 15.61 -1.94 16.48
C LYS A 430 16.22 -0.54 16.41
N LEU A 431 16.88 -0.11 17.47
CA LEU A 431 17.51 1.20 17.56
C LEU A 431 19.01 1.05 17.74
N PHE A 432 19.78 1.88 17.03
CA PHE A 432 21.23 1.99 17.18
C PHE A 432 21.55 3.39 17.67
N VAL A 433 22.32 3.51 18.74
CA VAL A 433 22.68 4.79 19.35
C VAL A 433 24.15 5.07 19.08
N TYR A 434 24.42 6.22 18.48
CA TYR A 434 25.76 6.67 18.08
C TYR A 434 26.13 7.97 18.80
N ASP A 435 27.43 8.16 18.99
CA ASP A 435 28.00 9.46 19.35
C ASP A 435 28.05 10.35 18.10
N SER A 436 27.47 11.56 18.16
CA SER A 436 27.31 12.42 16.98
C SER A 436 28.62 12.99 16.42
N LEU A 437 29.74 12.86 17.12
CA LEU A 437 31.03 13.44 16.70
C LEU A 437 32.02 12.37 16.25
N SER A 438 32.05 11.24 16.97
CA SER A 438 32.93 10.12 16.66
C SER A 438 32.29 9.06 15.76
N GLU A 439 30.96 9.09 15.63
CA GLU A 439 30.15 8.04 14.99
C GLU A 439 30.29 6.65 15.66
N ASP A 440 30.90 6.60 16.84
CA ASP A 440 31.06 5.37 17.60
C ASP A 440 29.71 4.91 18.17
N LEU A 441 29.47 3.60 18.12
CA LEU A 441 28.32 2.95 18.75
C LEU A 441 28.41 3.05 20.28
N LEU A 442 27.34 3.54 20.91
CA LEU A 442 27.32 3.77 22.35
C LEU A 442 26.75 2.57 23.10
N HIS A 443 27.61 1.82 23.77
CA HIS A 443 27.23 0.78 24.73
C HIS A 443 26.75 1.38 26.07
N GLY A 444 25.62 0.89 26.60
CA GLY A 444 25.06 1.31 27.89
C GLY A 444 24.21 2.58 27.86
N ALA A 445 23.75 3.04 26.69
CA ALA A 445 22.74 4.09 26.55
C ALA A 445 21.35 3.56 26.91
N LEU A 446 20.68 4.23 27.83
CA LEU A 446 19.29 3.96 28.21
C LEU A 446 18.36 4.55 27.17
N VAL A 447 17.69 3.68 26.43
CA VAL A 447 16.64 4.02 25.50
C VAL A 447 15.30 3.73 26.16
N ILE A 448 14.38 4.68 26.09
CA ILE A 448 13.00 4.57 26.58
C ILE A 448 12.09 4.77 25.38
N VAL A 449 11.17 3.84 25.15
CA VAL A 449 10.10 3.96 24.17
C VAL A 449 8.81 4.21 24.93
N GLU A 450 8.12 5.30 24.62
CA GLU A 450 6.79 5.61 25.14
C GLU A 450 5.75 5.41 24.06
N ASP A 451 4.76 4.58 24.40
CA ASP A 451 3.54 4.43 23.63
C ASP A 451 2.67 5.69 23.81
N LEU A 452 2.42 6.41 22.73
CA LEU A 452 1.60 7.61 22.81
C LEU A 452 0.11 7.27 22.94
N VAL A 453 -0.34 6.09 22.55
CA VAL A 453 -1.71 5.64 22.78
C VAL A 453 -1.89 5.32 24.26
N THR A 454 -1.18 4.33 24.79
CA THR A 454 -1.42 3.84 26.16
C THR A 454 -0.72 4.67 27.23
N GLY A 455 0.36 5.37 26.88
CA GLY A 455 1.25 6.01 27.83
C GLY A 455 2.22 5.06 28.53
N GLU A 456 2.22 3.76 28.19
CA GLU A 456 3.17 2.78 28.71
C GLU A 456 4.59 3.08 28.22
N ARG A 457 5.57 2.73 29.05
CA ARG A 457 6.99 2.98 28.77
C ARG A 457 7.79 1.72 28.97
N ASP A 458 8.54 1.36 27.96
CA ASP A 458 9.57 0.33 28.05
C ASP A 458 10.96 0.96 27.95
N SER A 459 11.94 0.34 28.59
CA SER A 459 13.30 0.85 28.59
C SER A 459 14.34 -0.25 28.54
N LEU A 460 15.39 -0.05 27.74
CA LEU A 460 16.50 -0.97 27.56
C LEU A 460 17.83 -0.21 27.52
N LEU A 461 18.91 -0.88 27.89
CA LEU A 461 20.27 -0.39 27.70
C LEU A 461 20.83 -0.96 26.39
N THR A 462 21.51 -0.13 25.61
CA THR A 462 22.20 -0.60 24.40
C THR A 462 23.26 -1.65 24.72
N ASN A 463 23.29 -2.70 23.90
CA ASN A 463 24.24 -3.82 23.99
C ASN A 463 25.65 -3.41 23.54
N GLU A 464 26.60 -4.35 23.46
CA GLU A 464 27.99 -4.08 23.05
C GLU A 464 28.09 -3.56 21.61
N GLU A 465 27.07 -3.81 20.79
CA GLU A 465 26.92 -3.29 19.42
C GLU A 465 26.16 -1.94 19.38
N GLY A 466 25.96 -1.29 20.53
CA GLY A 466 25.27 0.00 20.62
C GLY A 466 23.79 -0.03 20.24
N SER A 467 23.13 -1.19 20.35
CA SER A 467 21.75 -1.38 19.89
C SER A 467 20.78 -1.90 20.96
N VAL A 468 19.50 -1.60 20.80
CA VAL A 468 18.36 -2.13 21.57
C VAL A 468 17.24 -2.58 20.63
N GLN A 469 16.37 -3.47 21.11
CA GLN A 469 15.24 -4.00 20.36
C GLN A 469 14.00 -4.03 21.26
N PHE A 470 12.91 -3.41 20.80
CA PHE A 470 11.63 -3.35 21.51
C PHE A 470 10.56 -4.12 20.74
N ASP A 471 9.70 -4.84 21.45
CA ASP A 471 8.47 -5.44 20.93
C ASP A 471 7.29 -4.45 21.15
N LEU A 472 6.54 -4.19 20.09
CA LEU A 472 5.58 -3.11 19.89
C LEU A 472 4.24 -3.68 19.41
N THR A 473 3.87 -4.83 19.94
CA THR A 473 2.75 -5.68 19.49
C THR A 473 1.38 -5.03 19.34
N LYS A 474 1.16 -3.73 19.67
CA LYS A 474 -0.17 -3.11 19.58
C LYS A 474 -0.26 -1.61 19.21
N ASN A 475 0.82 -0.84 19.07
CA ASN A 475 0.69 0.63 18.98
C ASN A 475 1.65 1.30 17.97
N PRO A 476 1.12 1.99 16.93
CA PRO A 476 1.93 2.57 15.85
C PRO A 476 2.48 3.98 16.15
N ASP A 477 2.12 4.59 17.29
CA ASP A 477 2.51 5.95 17.66
C ASP A 477 3.47 5.92 18.85
N LEU A 478 4.76 6.14 18.58
CA LEU A 478 5.81 6.01 19.59
C LEU A 478 6.65 7.28 19.68
N GLN A 479 7.07 7.62 20.89
CA GLN A 479 8.11 8.61 21.14
C GLN A 479 9.31 7.94 21.80
N ILE A 480 10.49 8.17 21.25
CA ILE A 480 11.73 7.60 21.77
C ILE A 480 12.48 8.68 22.55
N TYR A 481 12.87 8.32 23.77
CA TYR A 481 13.81 9.07 24.58
C TYR A 481 15.10 8.27 24.66
N VAL A 482 16.24 8.92 24.44
CA VAL A 482 17.53 8.28 24.63
C VAL A 482 18.32 9.08 25.64
N SER A 483 18.92 8.37 26.60
CA SER A 483 19.81 8.94 27.59
C SER A 483 21.06 8.10 27.77
N TYR A 484 22.17 8.74 28.09
CA TYR A 484 23.42 8.04 28.33
C TYR A 484 24.20 8.73 29.44
N GLU A 485 24.76 7.96 30.37
CA GLU A 485 25.53 8.48 31.49
C GLU A 485 26.93 7.85 31.49
N ARG A 486 27.98 8.68 31.40
CA ARG A 486 29.37 8.20 31.53
C ARG A 486 29.80 8.20 32.99
N ALA A 487 30.16 7.01 33.47
CA ALA A 487 30.60 6.75 34.84
C ALA A 487 31.77 7.64 35.30
N GLU A 488 32.62 8.11 34.38
CA GLU A 488 33.82 8.87 34.72
C GLU A 488 33.56 10.36 35.05
N LYS A 489 32.38 10.93 34.71
CA LYS A 489 32.14 12.38 34.84
C LYS A 489 30.75 12.82 35.34
N LYS A 490 29.84 11.90 35.71
CA LYS A 490 28.47 12.23 36.16
C LYS A 490 27.75 13.21 35.23
N THR A 491 27.84 12.98 33.92
CA THR A 491 27.16 13.80 32.91
C THR A 491 26.12 12.94 32.22
N SER A 492 24.86 13.40 32.25
CA SER A 492 23.70 12.72 31.68
C SER A 492 23.26 13.42 30.39
N TRP A 493 23.18 12.68 29.30
CA TRP A 493 22.68 13.13 28.00
C TRP A 493 21.23 12.73 27.83
N GLN A 494 20.41 13.56 27.18
CA GLN A 494 19.02 13.22 26.86
C GLN A 494 18.63 13.79 25.49
N MET A 495 17.99 12.98 24.65
CA MET A 495 17.40 13.39 23.39
C MET A 495 15.99 12.82 23.27
N VAL A 496 15.07 13.61 22.72
CA VAL A 496 13.73 13.18 22.35
C VAL A 496 13.67 13.12 20.83
N THR A 497 13.32 11.98 20.25
CA THR A 497 13.13 11.89 18.80
C THR A 497 11.75 12.39 18.41
N ASP A 498 11.57 12.72 17.13
CA ASP A 498 10.24 12.89 16.54
C ASP A 498 9.36 11.67 16.78
N THR A 499 8.05 11.91 16.85
CA THR A 499 7.02 10.87 16.94
C THR A 499 7.12 9.94 15.73
N LEU A 500 7.35 8.66 15.97
CA LEU A 500 7.16 7.62 14.96
C LEU A 500 5.67 7.39 14.82
N ILE A 501 5.10 7.79 13.68
CA ILE A 501 3.70 7.54 13.30
C ILE A 501 3.72 6.43 12.26
N ARG A 502 3.09 5.28 12.56
CA ARG A 502 2.96 4.12 11.66
C ARG A 502 4.31 3.69 11.07
N SER A 503 5.13 3.04 11.88
CA SER A 503 6.54 2.75 11.61
C SER A 503 6.81 1.87 10.37
N THR A 504 7.10 2.53 9.25
CA THR A 504 7.91 2.00 8.15
C THR A 504 9.38 1.77 8.54
N LEU A 505 9.80 2.18 9.75
CA LEU A 505 11.16 2.01 10.25
C LEU A 505 11.29 0.83 11.23
N PHE A 506 11.90 -0.24 10.74
CA PHE A 506 12.34 -1.40 11.51
C PHE A 506 13.71 -1.16 12.20
N LYS A 507 14.45 -0.16 11.68
CA LYS A 507 15.80 0.22 12.14
C LYS A 507 15.94 1.74 12.12
N LYS A 508 16.25 2.37 13.27
CA LYS A 508 16.54 3.82 13.36
C LYS A 508 17.89 4.07 14.02
N ASN A 509 18.71 4.88 13.37
CA ASN A 509 19.94 5.41 13.93
C ASN A 509 19.62 6.66 14.73
N ILE A 510 20.13 6.75 15.96
CA ILE A 510 19.93 7.88 16.87
C ILE A 510 21.29 8.47 17.17
N LEU A 511 21.50 9.72 16.76
CA LEU A 511 22.71 10.49 17.05
C LEU A 511 22.52 11.25 18.36
N LEU A 512 23.31 10.95 19.39
CA LEU A 512 23.29 11.72 20.63
C LEU A 512 24.26 12.92 20.53
N PRO A 513 23.78 14.17 20.57
CA PRO A 513 24.65 15.35 20.51
C PRO A 513 25.48 15.50 21.79
N ARG A 514 26.78 15.78 21.64
CA ARG A 514 27.70 16.09 22.76
C ARG A 514 27.82 17.60 22.96
N PRO A 515 27.73 18.13 24.20
CA PRO A 515 28.14 19.50 24.46
C PRO A 515 29.64 19.66 24.23
N LEU A 516 30.05 20.80 23.67
CA LEU A 516 31.45 21.09 23.34
C LEU A 516 32.32 21.02 24.61
N GLU A 517 33.02 19.90 24.80
CA GLU A 517 33.77 19.61 26.03
C GLU A 517 35.23 20.08 25.96
N THR A 518 35.78 20.38 24.77
CA THR A 518 37.17 20.80 24.62
C THR A 518 37.32 22.19 24.01
N ILE A 519 38.45 22.83 24.28
CA ILE A 519 38.85 24.10 23.63
C ILE A 519 38.98 23.91 22.11
N ALA A 520 39.23 22.69 21.61
CA ALA A 520 39.26 22.40 20.18
C ALA A 520 37.84 22.38 19.57
N ASP A 521 36.87 21.81 20.28
CA ASP A 521 35.46 21.79 19.85
C ASP A 521 34.84 23.19 19.92
N ALA A 522 35.10 23.94 21.00
CA ALA A 522 34.67 25.32 21.16
C ALA A 522 35.28 26.27 20.11
N ARG A 523 36.50 25.98 19.62
CA ARG A 523 37.19 26.78 18.58
C ARG A 523 36.45 26.78 17.23
N ARG A 524 35.72 25.71 16.89
CA ARG A 524 34.92 25.63 15.65
C ARG A 524 33.76 26.64 15.65
N PHE A 525 33.27 27.00 16.83
CA PHE A 525 32.14 27.92 17.01
C PHE A 525 32.56 29.28 17.59
N VAL A 526 33.81 29.71 17.40
CA VAL A 526 34.25 31.07 17.76
C VAL A 526 33.87 32.04 16.65
N THR A 527 33.40 33.24 17.03
CA THR A 527 33.10 34.35 16.11
C THR A 527 34.21 34.54 15.06
N GLY A 528 33.85 34.44 13.78
CA GLY A 528 34.77 34.60 12.65
C GLY A 528 35.32 33.30 12.08
N SER A 529 35.10 32.15 12.73
CA SER A 529 35.48 30.83 12.24
C SER A 529 34.57 30.40 11.09
N VAL A 530 35.15 29.72 10.09
CA VAL A 530 34.37 28.98 9.08
C VAL A 530 34.15 27.58 9.67
N LEU A 531 32.90 27.12 9.69
CA LEU A 531 32.60 25.76 10.12
C LEU A 531 33.12 24.81 9.05
N GLU A 532 34.04 23.92 9.42
CA GLU A 532 34.48 22.79 8.59
C GLU A 532 33.42 21.67 8.69
N LEU A 533 32.18 21.98 8.28
CA LEU A 533 31.22 20.95 7.87
C LEU A 533 31.50 20.60 6.41
N GLU A 534 31.06 19.43 5.94
CA GLU A 534 31.09 19.14 4.51
C GLU A 534 30.35 20.24 3.72
N ASN A 535 30.89 20.63 2.56
CA ASN A 535 30.31 21.73 1.80
C ASN A 535 28.95 21.31 1.21
N LEU A 536 27.97 22.21 1.23
CA LEU A 536 26.67 21.97 0.59
C LEU A 536 26.82 22.10 -0.93
N TYR A 537 26.80 20.98 -1.65
CA TYR A 537 26.97 20.97 -3.10
C TYR A 537 25.65 21.14 -3.88
N TYR A 538 25.75 21.64 -5.11
CA TYR A 538 24.61 21.83 -6.01
C TYR A 538 24.91 21.32 -7.41
N ASP A 539 23.87 20.85 -8.09
CA ASP A 539 23.97 20.50 -9.50
C ASP A 539 24.17 21.74 -10.37
N TYR A 540 24.66 21.51 -11.58
CA TYR A 540 24.85 22.56 -12.57
C TYR A 540 23.53 23.30 -12.81
N ASP A 541 23.59 24.64 -12.76
CA ASP A 541 22.46 25.54 -12.99
C ASP A 541 21.28 25.44 -11.99
N LYS A 542 21.39 24.62 -10.94
CA LYS A 542 20.32 24.39 -9.95
C LYS A 542 20.61 25.07 -8.61
N TYR A 543 19.55 25.33 -7.85
CA TYR A 543 19.61 25.90 -6.49
C TYR A 543 18.77 25.10 -5.47
N HIS A 544 18.27 23.93 -5.87
CA HIS A 544 17.57 23.00 -4.98
C HIS A 544 18.59 22.32 -4.07
N ILE A 545 18.16 22.01 -2.84
CA ILE A 545 18.96 21.21 -1.89
C ILE A 545 18.95 19.77 -2.40
N ARG A 546 20.12 19.19 -2.64
CA ARG A 546 20.30 17.77 -2.97
C ARG A 546 20.17 16.92 -1.71
N ALA A 547 19.99 15.61 -1.86
CA ALA A 547 19.90 14.68 -0.73
C ALA A 547 21.16 14.74 0.18
N ASP A 548 22.35 14.72 -0.40
CA ASP A 548 23.63 14.87 0.34
C ASP A 548 23.76 16.23 1.04
N ALA A 549 23.26 17.31 0.42
CA ALA A 549 23.23 18.63 1.06
C ALA A 549 22.17 18.74 2.17
N ALA A 550 21.11 17.93 2.14
CA ALA A 550 20.08 17.90 3.19
C ALA A 550 20.64 17.27 4.47
N GLU A 551 21.40 16.18 4.37
CA GLU A 551 22.05 15.52 5.52
C GLU A 551 22.96 16.49 6.30
N VAL A 552 23.77 17.27 5.58
CA VAL A 552 24.63 18.29 6.19
C VAL A 552 23.81 19.43 6.83
N LEU A 553 22.66 19.78 6.26
CA LEU A 553 21.77 20.79 6.84
C LEU A 553 21.04 20.28 8.09
N ASP A 554 20.72 19.00 8.16
CA ASP A 554 20.11 18.37 9.34
C ASP A 554 21.12 18.29 10.50
N GLU A 555 22.39 18.02 10.21
CA GLU A 555 23.47 18.13 11.21
C GLU A 555 23.60 19.56 11.73
N LEU A 556 23.59 20.55 10.82
CA LEU A 556 23.66 21.96 11.18
C LEU A 556 22.42 22.41 11.98
N LEU A 557 21.24 21.88 11.67
CA LEU A 557 20.00 22.15 12.40
C LEU A 557 20.14 21.74 13.86
N LEU A 558 20.58 20.50 14.12
CA LEU A 558 20.78 19.98 15.47
C LEU A 558 21.72 20.88 16.29
N ILE A 559 22.79 21.38 15.65
CA ILE A 559 23.75 22.30 16.28
C ILE A 559 23.09 23.64 16.62
N LEU A 560 22.31 24.22 15.69
CA LEU A 560 21.68 25.53 15.87
C LEU A 560 20.53 25.50 16.89
N GLU A 561 19.84 24.38 17.04
CA GLU A 561 18.88 24.14 18.12
C GLU A 561 19.57 24.02 19.47
N THR A 562 20.70 23.31 19.51
CA THR A 562 21.48 23.09 20.74
C THR A 562 22.13 24.38 21.26
N TYR A 563 22.57 25.28 20.37
CA TYR A 563 23.24 26.54 20.75
C TYR A 563 22.50 27.77 20.22
N PRO A 564 21.43 28.24 20.90
CA PRO A 564 20.59 29.35 20.44
C PRO A 564 21.33 30.69 20.23
N GLU A 565 22.50 30.87 20.84
CA GLU A 565 23.34 32.07 20.73
C GLU A 565 24.19 32.13 19.46
N VAL A 566 24.32 31.02 18.74
CA VAL A 566 25.12 30.94 17.53
C VAL A 566 24.37 31.60 16.37
N GLU A 567 25.02 32.54 15.70
CA GLU A 567 24.55 33.18 14.47
C GLU A 567 25.49 32.81 13.32
N ILE A 568 24.94 32.43 12.17
CA ILE A 568 25.71 31.97 11.01
C ILE A 568 25.44 32.79 9.75
N LYS A 569 26.37 32.69 8.80
CA LYS A 569 26.29 33.25 7.46
C LYS A 569 26.53 32.16 6.42
N LEU A 570 25.51 31.94 5.57
CA LEU A 570 25.56 31.03 4.43
C LEU A 570 26.15 31.75 3.21
N MET A 571 27.25 31.24 2.68
CA MET A 571 28.04 31.87 1.63
C MET A 571 28.08 30.96 0.40
N SER A 572 27.26 31.24 -0.61
CA SER A 572 27.15 30.36 -1.78
C SER A 572 27.97 30.82 -2.97
N HIS A 573 28.39 29.85 -3.77
CA HIS A 573 29.29 30.01 -4.91
C HIS A 573 28.73 29.29 -6.15
N THR A 574 29.23 29.69 -7.33
CA THR A 574 28.98 28.99 -8.60
C THR A 574 30.31 28.64 -9.26
N ASP A 575 30.26 27.73 -10.23
CA ASP A 575 31.37 27.58 -11.17
C ASP A 575 31.44 28.79 -12.13
N SER A 576 32.48 28.81 -12.99
CA SER A 576 32.76 29.88 -13.95
C SER A 576 31.87 29.82 -15.20
N ARG A 577 30.94 28.86 -15.29
CA ARG A 577 30.09 28.70 -16.47
C ARG A 577 28.84 29.55 -16.29
N GLY A 578 28.71 30.57 -17.12
CA GLY A 578 27.60 31.53 -17.07
C GLY A 578 28.07 32.98 -17.03
N SER A 579 27.14 33.93 -17.15
CA SER A 579 27.49 35.34 -17.02
C SER A 579 27.70 35.72 -15.55
N LEU A 580 28.58 36.68 -15.27
CA LEU A 580 28.83 37.20 -13.92
C LEU A 580 27.52 37.56 -13.17
N ASN A 581 26.60 38.24 -13.86
CA ASN A 581 25.31 38.62 -13.29
C ASN A 581 24.45 37.39 -12.99
N TYR A 582 24.39 36.43 -13.92
CA TYR A 582 23.63 35.20 -13.74
C TYR A 582 24.14 34.42 -12.51
N ASN A 583 25.45 34.22 -12.44
CA ASN A 583 26.11 33.47 -11.38
C ASN A 583 25.97 34.13 -10.00
N LYS A 584 25.95 35.47 -9.95
CA LYS A 584 25.64 36.21 -8.73
C LYS A 584 24.19 35.96 -8.25
N HIS A 585 23.21 35.91 -9.14
CA HIS A 585 21.82 35.62 -8.77
C HIS A 585 21.61 34.15 -8.41
N LEU A 586 22.27 33.22 -9.11
CA LEU A 586 22.17 31.78 -8.84
C LEU A 586 22.74 31.43 -7.46
N SER A 587 23.94 31.92 -7.13
CA SER A 587 24.50 31.77 -5.78
C SER A 587 23.62 32.40 -4.69
N MET A 588 23.00 33.55 -4.95
CA MET A 588 22.08 34.16 -3.97
C MET A 588 20.87 33.26 -3.69
N ARG A 589 20.29 32.65 -4.73
CA ARG A 589 19.19 31.69 -4.59
C ARG A 589 19.60 30.44 -3.84
N ARG A 590 20.81 29.91 -4.06
CA ARG A 590 21.36 28.76 -3.30
C ARG A 590 21.46 29.05 -1.80
N ALA A 591 22.03 30.20 -1.46
CA ALA A 591 22.21 30.61 -0.07
C ALA A 591 20.84 30.82 0.61
N GLN A 592 19.87 31.38 -0.12
CA GLN A 592 18.49 31.51 0.33
C GLN A 592 17.80 30.15 0.51
N SER A 593 18.00 29.18 -0.39
CA SER A 593 17.44 27.83 -0.26
C SER A 593 17.92 27.14 1.03
N ALA A 594 19.23 27.18 1.29
CA ALA A 594 19.82 26.60 2.50
C ALA A 594 19.27 27.28 3.77
N ARG A 595 19.10 28.62 3.73
CA ARG A 595 18.45 29.36 4.82
C ARG A 595 17.00 28.93 5.01
N ASN A 596 16.23 28.83 3.93
CA ASN A 596 14.82 28.50 3.99
C ASN A 596 14.60 27.10 4.57
N TYR A 597 15.48 26.16 4.23
CA TYR A 597 15.50 24.82 4.82
C TYR A 597 15.61 24.86 6.35
N LEU A 598 16.58 25.58 6.89
CA LEU A 598 16.77 25.73 8.33
C LEU A 598 15.62 26.51 9.01
N VAL A 599 15.05 27.51 8.32
CA VAL A 599 13.90 28.27 8.83
C VAL A 599 12.63 27.41 8.87
N SER A 600 12.38 26.58 7.84
CA SER A 600 11.24 25.65 7.85
C SER A 600 11.34 24.61 8.96
N ALA A 601 12.55 24.32 9.41
CA ALA A 601 12.82 23.46 10.56
C ALA A 601 12.79 24.20 11.92
N GLY A 602 12.41 25.48 11.96
CA GLY A 602 12.15 26.21 13.21
C GLY A 602 13.28 27.11 13.72
N ILE A 603 14.40 27.25 13.00
CA ILE A 603 15.48 28.17 13.39
C ILE A 603 15.08 29.63 13.13
N ASP A 604 15.29 30.50 14.14
CA ASP A 604 15.01 31.94 14.03
C ASP A 604 15.71 32.55 12.81
N PRO A 605 14.95 33.11 11.84
CA PRO A 605 15.51 33.71 10.64
C PRO A 605 16.50 34.86 10.90
N ALA A 606 16.47 35.48 12.08
CA ALA A 606 17.41 36.52 12.49
C ALA A 606 18.83 35.99 12.76
N ARG A 607 18.97 34.70 13.06
CA ARG A 607 20.25 34.01 13.29
C ARG A 607 20.94 33.57 12.00
N LEU A 608 20.24 33.66 10.88
CA LEU A 608 20.63 33.11 9.58
C LEU A 608 20.79 34.24 8.56
N SER A 609 22.02 34.70 8.39
CA SER A 609 22.38 35.62 7.30
C SER A 609 22.90 34.84 6.08
N PHE A 610 22.85 35.43 4.90
CA PHE A 610 23.33 34.76 3.68
C PHE A 610 23.88 35.75 2.64
N GLU A 611 24.75 35.26 1.76
CA GLU A 611 25.33 36.02 0.66
C GLU A 611 25.74 35.10 -0.51
N GLY A 612 25.34 35.45 -1.73
CA GLY A 612 25.83 34.78 -2.95
C GLY A 612 27.06 35.48 -3.51
N TYR A 613 28.15 34.75 -3.79
CA TYR A 613 29.40 35.28 -4.35
C TYR A 613 29.56 35.05 -5.86
N GLY A 614 28.69 34.25 -6.47
CA GLY A 614 28.84 33.78 -7.86
C GLY A 614 30.18 33.09 -8.06
N GLN A 615 30.80 33.34 -9.21
CA GLN A 615 32.10 32.78 -9.58
C GLN A 615 33.31 33.56 -9.03
N SER A 616 33.11 34.55 -8.15
CA SER A 616 34.18 35.46 -7.72
C SER A 616 35.21 34.85 -6.74
N LYS A 617 34.93 33.66 -6.21
CA LYS A 617 35.77 32.96 -5.23
C LYS A 617 35.90 31.46 -5.57
N PRO A 618 36.61 31.11 -6.65
CA PRO A 618 36.84 29.72 -7.02
C PRO A 618 37.77 29.04 -6.01
N VAL A 619 37.59 27.74 -5.78
CA VAL A 619 38.46 26.91 -4.92
C VAL A 619 39.54 26.16 -5.68
N ASN A 620 39.49 26.22 -7.01
CA ASN A 620 40.47 25.63 -7.90
C ASN A 620 40.76 26.60 -9.06
N HIS A 621 41.44 26.11 -10.09
CA HIS A 621 41.88 26.91 -11.22
C HIS A 621 40.77 27.26 -12.24
N CYS A 622 39.53 26.81 -12.00
CA CYS A 622 38.41 26.99 -12.92
C CYS A 622 37.85 28.41 -12.87
N VAL A 623 38.34 29.25 -13.78
CA VAL A 623 37.91 30.62 -14.02
C VAL A 623 37.47 30.79 -15.48
N ASP A 624 36.95 31.97 -15.84
CA ASP A 624 36.45 32.26 -17.20
C ASP A 624 37.52 31.97 -18.26
N GLY A 625 37.17 31.12 -19.24
CA GLY A 625 38.05 30.77 -20.36
C GLY A 625 39.10 29.68 -20.07
N VAL A 626 39.09 29.08 -18.88
CA VAL A 626 39.92 27.92 -18.53
C VAL A 626 39.09 26.64 -18.66
N GLU A 627 39.62 25.65 -19.38
CA GLU A 627 39.00 24.33 -19.52
C GLU A 627 39.22 23.51 -18.25
N CYS A 628 38.13 22.96 -17.70
CA CYS A 628 38.10 22.20 -16.46
C CYS A 628 37.21 20.97 -16.59
N THR A 629 37.41 19.96 -15.76
CA THR A 629 36.52 18.79 -15.69
C THR A 629 35.22 19.11 -14.95
N GLU A 630 34.22 18.23 -15.06
CA GLU A 630 32.95 18.43 -14.36
C GLU A 630 33.11 18.34 -12.84
N GLU A 631 33.98 17.46 -12.36
CA GLU A 631 34.32 17.31 -10.94
C GLU A 631 34.95 18.59 -10.40
N GLU A 632 35.82 19.24 -11.18
CA GLU A 632 36.43 20.51 -10.82
C GLU A 632 35.40 21.65 -10.81
N HIS A 633 34.45 21.65 -11.75
CA HIS A 633 33.34 22.59 -11.69
C HIS A 633 32.42 22.34 -10.48
N GLN A 634 32.18 21.09 -10.10
CA GLN A 634 31.34 20.71 -8.96
C GLN A 634 31.85 21.31 -7.63
N LEU A 635 33.17 21.32 -7.42
CA LEU A 635 33.78 21.91 -6.22
C LEU A 635 33.48 23.42 -6.05
N ASN A 636 33.20 24.12 -7.16
CA ASN A 636 32.84 25.54 -7.12
C ASN A 636 31.34 25.79 -6.90
N ARG A 637 30.50 24.78 -7.09
CA ARG A 637 29.05 24.85 -6.85
C ARG A 637 28.73 24.45 -5.41
N ARG A 638 29.12 25.31 -4.47
CA ARG A 638 29.03 25.03 -3.02
C ARG A 638 28.43 26.15 -2.19
N THR A 639 28.01 25.84 -0.97
CA THR A 639 27.79 26.83 0.10
C THR A 639 28.72 26.54 1.27
N GLU A 640 29.45 27.58 1.70
CA GLU A 640 30.28 27.59 2.90
C GLU A 640 29.51 28.22 4.07
N ILE A 641 29.76 27.75 5.29
CA ILE A 641 29.07 28.24 6.49
C ILE A 641 30.07 28.97 7.39
N LYS A 642 29.77 30.22 7.74
CA LYS A 642 30.61 31.04 8.62
C LYS A 642 29.88 31.40 9.90
N VAL A 643 30.54 31.25 11.05
CA VAL A 643 30.02 31.72 12.34
C VAL A 643 30.20 33.24 12.45
N VAL A 644 29.09 33.96 12.47
CA VAL A 644 29.04 35.43 12.62
C VAL A 644 29.11 35.81 14.10
N ARG A 645 28.44 35.03 14.94
CA ARG A 645 28.50 35.16 16.38
C ARG A 645 28.62 33.78 16.99
N GLY A 646 29.71 33.58 17.72
CA GLY A 646 30.07 32.32 18.34
C GLY A 646 29.98 32.35 19.85
N ILE A 647 30.32 31.22 20.47
CA ILE A 647 30.32 31.05 21.92
C ILE A 647 31.52 31.81 22.51
N ASN A 648 31.29 32.61 23.55
CA ASN A 648 32.32 33.48 24.12
C ASN A 648 33.31 32.66 24.98
N SER A 649 34.58 32.60 24.56
CA SER A 649 35.61 31.75 25.16
C SER A 649 36.01 32.13 26.61
N ASN A 650 35.52 33.25 27.12
CA ASN A 650 35.81 33.74 28.48
C ASN A 650 34.67 33.55 29.49
N SER A 651 33.54 32.95 29.11
CA SER A 651 32.41 32.67 30.01
C SER A 651 32.21 31.17 30.25
N PHE A 652 33.31 30.44 30.52
CA PHE A 652 33.23 29.07 31.04
C PHE A 652 32.80 29.08 32.51
N ASN A 653 31.50 29.21 32.74
CA ASN A 653 30.87 28.84 34.01
C ASN A 653 29.56 28.15 33.68
N PHE A 654 29.51 26.82 33.86
CA PHE A 654 28.33 26.01 33.59
C PHE A 654 27.17 26.42 34.52
N PRO A 655 25.99 26.82 34.01
CA PRO A 655 24.76 26.56 34.74
C PRO A 655 24.41 25.08 34.55
N VAL A 656 24.52 24.31 35.62
CA VAL A 656 23.86 23.00 35.74
C VAL A 656 22.36 23.30 35.79
N ASN A 657 21.71 23.44 34.63
CA ASN A 657 20.26 23.33 34.57
C ASN A 657 19.94 21.84 34.44
N THR A 658 19.78 21.21 35.61
CA THR A 658 19.04 19.97 35.76
C THR A 658 17.63 20.22 35.22
N PHE A 659 17.30 19.76 34.01
CA PHE A 659 15.92 19.46 33.68
C PHE A 659 15.52 18.26 34.53
N LEU A 660 15.00 18.56 35.72
CA LEU A 660 14.35 17.56 36.57
C LEU A 660 13.13 17.03 35.81
N ILE A 661 13.05 15.71 35.71
CA ILE A 661 11.80 14.97 35.47
C ILE A 661 10.74 15.59 36.40
N PRO A 662 9.56 16.03 35.92
CA PRO A 662 8.54 16.54 36.81
C PRO A 662 7.99 15.39 37.66
N ASP A 663 8.41 15.37 38.93
CA ASP A 663 7.82 14.54 39.98
C ASP A 663 6.47 15.14 40.39
N PHE A 664 5.37 14.57 39.87
CA PHE A 664 4.00 15.00 40.20
C PHE A 664 3.45 14.33 41.46
N SER A 665 4.30 13.94 42.41
CA SER A 665 3.87 13.37 43.68
C SER A 665 3.73 14.36 44.82
N ASN A 666 3.48 15.66 44.60
CA ASN A 666 3.01 16.56 45.68
C ASN A 666 2.53 17.94 45.21
N GLN A 667 1.27 18.06 44.77
CA GLN A 667 0.53 19.33 44.88
C GLN A 667 -0.92 19.08 45.28
N SER A 668 -1.12 18.66 46.53
CA SER A 668 -2.34 19.04 47.24
C SER A 668 -2.00 20.19 48.18
N LYS A 669 -2.82 21.26 48.12
CA LYS A 669 -2.79 22.50 48.91
C LYS A 669 -1.98 23.67 48.31
N ARG A 670 -2.68 24.55 47.56
CA ARG A 670 -2.94 25.95 47.98
C ARG A 670 -3.92 26.67 47.05
N HIS A 671 -4.95 27.20 47.70
CA HIS A 671 -6.01 28.17 47.36
C HIS A 671 -6.15 28.85 45.98
N ASN A 672 -7.40 28.79 45.49
CA ASN A 672 -8.30 29.90 45.15
C ASN A 672 -7.69 31.30 44.96
N SER A 673 -7.74 31.78 43.72
CA SER A 673 -8.21 33.14 43.40
C SER A 673 -8.72 33.16 41.96
N GLY A 674 -9.99 33.48 41.76
CA GLY A 674 -10.65 33.45 40.47
C GLY A 674 -10.15 34.52 39.50
N MET A 675 -10.30 34.22 38.21
CA MET A 675 -10.32 35.21 37.14
C MET A 675 -11.56 34.93 36.29
N THR A 676 -12.43 35.93 36.22
CA THR A 676 -13.68 35.97 35.46
C THR A 676 -13.41 36.27 34.00
N GLY A 677 -14.21 35.65 33.12
CA GLY A 677 -14.19 35.88 31.68
C GLY A 677 -14.41 37.34 31.29
N LYS A 678 -13.43 37.89 30.57
CA LYS A 678 -13.48 39.01 29.63
C LYS A 678 -12.03 39.31 29.29
N ASP A 679 -11.54 38.71 28.20
CA ASP A 679 -10.41 39.19 27.37
C ASP A 679 -10.09 38.10 26.33
N LEU A 680 -10.98 37.97 25.34
CA LEU A 680 -10.75 37.16 24.14
C LEU A 680 -11.57 37.76 22.98
N ASP A 681 -11.33 39.04 22.71
CA ASP A 681 -11.70 39.66 21.42
C ASP A 681 -10.47 39.55 20.51
N PHE A 682 -10.30 38.37 19.90
CA PHE A 682 -9.36 38.17 18.80
C PHE A 682 -10.07 38.45 17.47
N ASN A 683 -9.39 39.24 16.65
CA ASN A 683 -9.84 39.92 15.45
C ASN A 683 -10.50 38.97 14.41
N LEU A 684 -11.83 39.05 14.28
CA LEU A 684 -12.68 38.23 13.40
C LEU A 684 -12.29 38.20 11.91
N SER A 685 -11.50 39.16 11.41
CA SER A 685 -11.16 39.20 9.97
C SER A 685 -10.02 38.26 9.54
N ASN A 686 -9.16 37.83 10.47
CA ASN A 686 -8.04 36.93 10.17
C ASN A 686 -8.43 35.44 10.23
N SER A 687 -9.42 35.06 11.04
CA SER A 687 -9.93 33.68 11.10
C SER A 687 -10.62 33.25 9.79
N TYR A 688 -11.32 34.17 9.11
CA TYR A 688 -11.95 33.86 7.82
C TYR A 688 -10.95 33.61 6.69
N LYS A 689 -9.75 34.19 6.73
CA LYS A 689 -8.67 33.86 5.79
C LYS A 689 -8.00 32.52 6.07
N MET A 690 -7.93 32.08 7.34
CA MET A 690 -7.40 30.76 7.73
C MET A 690 -8.37 29.63 7.34
N LEU A 691 -9.69 29.88 7.37
CA LEU A 691 -10.73 28.94 6.94
C LEU A 691 -10.69 28.62 5.43
N GLU A 692 -10.13 29.50 4.59
CA GLU A 692 -9.91 29.22 3.15
C GLU A 692 -8.66 28.39 2.86
N ILE A 693 -7.69 28.33 3.79
CA ILE A 693 -6.36 27.73 3.54
C ILE A 693 -6.28 26.27 4.04
N ASN A 694 -7.00 25.91 5.11
CA ASN A 694 -6.84 24.61 5.78
C ASN A 694 -8.07 23.67 5.73
N HIS A 695 -9.09 23.97 4.91
CA HIS A 695 -10.30 23.16 4.80
C HIS A 695 -10.54 22.73 3.37
N GLN A 696 -10.67 21.43 3.14
CA GLN A 696 -11.20 20.92 1.87
C GLN A 696 -12.72 21.03 1.85
N LYS A 697 -13.28 21.37 0.68
CA LYS A 697 -14.72 21.58 0.50
C LYS A 697 -15.21 20.85 -0.75
N ALA A 698 -16.43 20.32 -0.69
CA ALA A 698 -17.11 19.72 -1.83
C ALA A 698 -18.63 19.92 -1.76
N GLY A 699 -19.32 19.61 -2.85
CA GLY A 699 -20.77 19.76 -2.95
C GLY A 699 -21.20 21.19 -3.28
N ALA A 700 -22.32 21.62 -2.71
CA ALA A 700 -22.90 22.94 -2.95
C ALA A 700 -22.00 24.08 -2.44
N LYS A 701 -22.14 25.26 -3.04
CA LYS A 701 -21.60 26.50 -2.46
C LYS A 701 -22.30 26.79 -1.13
N VAL A 702 -21.58 27.37 -0.17
CA VAL A 702 -22.13 27.58 1.19
C VAL A 702 -23.37 28.48 1.17
N GLU A 703 -23.42 29.44 0.24
CA GLU A 703 -24.52 30.40 0.10
C GLU A 703 -25.80 29.74 -0.46
N ASP A 704 -25.63 28.66 -1.21
CA ASP A 704 -26.72 27.93 -1.89
C ASP A 704 -27.10 26.64 -1.15
N ALA A 705 -26.30 26.22 -0.16
CA ALA A 705 -26.47 24.98 0.56
C ALA A 705 -27.74 25.00 1.43
N LYS A 706 -28.43 23.87 1.50
CA LYS A 706 -29.53 23.63 2.45
C LYS A 706 -29.11 22.77 3.63
N ARG A 707 -28.03 22.00 3.47
CA ARG A 707 -27.43 21.13 4.49
C ARG A 707 -25.92 21.30 4.47
N ALA A 708 -25.29 21.08 5.63
CA ALA A 708 -23.83 21.06 5.72
C ALA A 708 -23.35 19.86 6.54
N PHE A 709 -22.22 19.29 6.15
CA PHE A 709 -21.45 18.37 6.98
C PHE A 709 -20.11 18.98 7.38
N ILE A 710 -19.76 18.81 8.66
CA ILE A 710 -18.39 18.96 9.15
C ILE A 710 -17.82 17.55 9.28
N LEU A 711 -16.76 17.26 8.53
CA LEU A 711 -16.18 15.93 8.34
C LEU A 711 -14.81 15.86 9.02
N VAL A 712 -14.66 15.04 10.05
CA VAL A 712 -13.45 15.00 10.89
C VAL A 712 -12.74 13.66 10.69
N HIS A 713 -11.58 13.69 10.03
CA HIS A 713 -10.82 12.48 9.70
C HIS A 713 -10.20 11.79 10.92
N GLY A 714 -9.88 10.50 10.79
CA GLY A 714 -9.16 9.75 11.82
C GLY A 714 -7.67 10.11 11.89
N ARG A 715 -6.97 9.56 12.88
CA ARG A 715 -5.52 9.75 13.03
C ARG A 715 -4.77 9.22 11.80
N GLY A 716 -3.81 10.00 11.30
CA GLY A 716 -3.02 9.70 10.11
C GLY A 716 -3.78 9.87 8.79
N GLY A 717 -5.09 10.10 8.84
CA GLY A 717 -5.92 10.36 7.66
C GLY A 717 -5.81 11.81 7.18
N THR A 718 -6.46 12.08 6.04
CA THR A 718 -6.51 13.40 5.43
C THR A 718 -7.94 13.94 5.37
N ALA A 719 -8.06 15.26 5.17
CA ALA A 719 -9.32 15.91 4.88
C ALA A 719 -9.96 15.37 3.59
N GLU A 720 -9.18 14.92 2.61
CA GLU A 720 -9.67 14.36 1.36
C GLU A 720 -10.35 12.99 1.57
N ASP A 721 -9.72 12.11 2.36
CA ASP A 721 -10.25 10.77 2.66
C ASP A 721 -11.66 10.86 3.27
N ILE A 722 -11.80 11.68 4.32
CA ILE A 722 -13.08 11.82 5.03
C ILE A 722 -14.10 12.59 4.18
N LEU A 723 -13.65 13.45 3.26
CA LEU A 723 -14.51 14.14 2.32
C LEU A 723 -15.12 13.19 1.29
N ASN A 724 -14.36 12.18 0.84
CA ASN A 724 -14.90 11.13 -0.03
C ASN A 724 -15.96 10.28 0.68
N LEU A 725 -15.76 9.96 1.96
CA LEU A 725 -16.80 9.33 2.80
C LEU A 725 -18.05 10.23 2.91
N GLY A 726 -17.89 11.53 3.12
CA GLY A 726 -19.00 12.49 3.21
C GLY A 726 -19.86 12.55 1.95
N LYS A 727 -19.29 12.30 0.77
CA LYS A 727 -20.03 12.26 -0.52
C LYS A 727 -21.08 11.14 -0.57
N LEU A 728 -20.97 10.11 0.27
CA LEU A 728 -21.98 9.04 0.37
C LEU A 728 -23.28 9.50 1.04
N PHE A 729 -23.25 10.62 1.76
CA PHE A 729 -24.39 11.13 2.55
C PHE A 729 -24.92 12.47 2.04
N GLY A 730 -24.09 13.22 1.30
CA GLY A 730 -24.45 14.51 0.71
C GLY A 730 -25.24 14.38 -0.60
N ASP A 731 -26.15 15.32 -0.83
CA ASP A 731 -26.79 15.52 -2.14
C ASP A 731 -26.27 16.81 -2.82
N SER A 732 -26.85 17.17 -3.96
CA SER A 732 -26.48 18.39 -4.70
C SER A 732 -26.73 19.70 -3.94
N GLU A 733 -27.50 19.67 -2.85
CA GLU A 733 -27.80 20.83 -2.01
C GLU A 733 -27.02 20.82 -0.68
N THR A 734 -26.05 19.91 -0.54
CA THR A 734 -25.24 19.74 0.65
C THR A 734 -23.83 20.28 0.43
N ILE A 735 -23.34 21.12 1.35
CA ILE A 735 -21.91 21.47 1.43
C ILE A 735 -21.19 20.51 2.38
N LEU A 736 -20.05 19.99 1.93
CA LEU A 736 -19.15 19.16 2.72
C LEU A 736 -17.92 19.99 3.07
N ILE A 737 -17.56 20.08 4.35
CA ILE A 737 -16.35 20.77 4.81
C ILE A 737 -15.54 19.80 5.68
N ALA A 738 -14.31 19.52 5.25
CA ALA A 738 -13.36 18.69 5.96
C ALA A 738 -12.15 19.52 6.42
N PRO A 739 -12.03 19.86 7.72
CA PRO A 739 -10.79 20.42 8.26
C PRO A 739 -9.64 19.41 8.21
N GLN A 740 -8.42 19.89 7.94
CA GLN A 740 -7.19 19.11 8.02
C GLN A 740 -6.51 19.29 9.38
N ALA A 741 -6.16 18.19 10.05
CA ALA A 741 -5.35 18.22 11.26
C ALA A 741 -3.88 18.54 10.95
N GLU A 742 -3.24 19.35 11.81
CA GLU A 742 -1.79 19.63 11.73
C GLU A 742 -1.01 18.33 12.00
N GLY A 743 -0.11 17.94 11.08
CA GLY A 743 0.60 16.65 11.17
C GLY A 743 -0.31 15.42 11.08
N ASN A 744 -1.50 15.54 10.48
CA ASN A 744 -2.50 14.47 10.33
C ASN A 744 -2.98 13.85 11.66
N THR A 745 -2.83 14.55 12.79
CA THR A 745 -3.33 14.10 14.10
C THR A 745 -3.99 15.22 14.87
N TRP A 746 -5.18 14.97 15.45
CA TRP A 746 -5.92 15.98 16.21
C TRP A 746 -5.38 16.17 17.63
N TYR A 747 -4.89 15.10 18.24
CA TYR A 747 -4.27 15.12 19.56
C TYR A 747 -3.29 13.94 19.70
N PRO A 748 -2.16 14.13 20.40
CA PRO A 748 -1.04 13.20 20.30
C PRO A 748 -1.31 11.83 20.92
N TYR A 749 -2.04 11.76 22.03
CA TYR A 749 -2.21 10.52 22.80
C TYR A 749 -3.56 9.82 22.55
N SER A 750 -3.78 8.65 23.17
CA SER A 750 -5.12 8.02 23.15
C SER A 750 -6.19 8.99 23.64
N PHE A 751 -7.39 8.87 23.07
CA PHE A 751 -8.55 9.58 23.57
C PHE A 751 -8.93 9.13 25.00
N MET A 752 -8.45 7.97 25.46
CA MET A 752 -8.57 7.50 26.85
C MET A 752 -7.40 7.93 27.75
N ALA A 753 -6.40 8.65 27.24
CA ALA A 753 -5.39 9.24 28.11
C ALA A 753 -6.00 10.34 28.98
N ALA A 754 -5.34 10.67 30.10
CA ALA A 754 -5.70 11.86 30.87
C ALA A 754 -5.67 13.09 29.94
N GLU A 755 -6.75 13.87 29.90
CA GLU A 755 -6.91 14.97 28.94
C GLU A 755 -5.76 15.98 28.99
N SER A 756 -5.18 16.20 30.17
CA SER A 756 -4.01 17.07 30.35
C SER A 756 -2.80 16.66 29.50
N ARG A 757 -2.69 15.38 29.09
CA ARG A 757 -1.67 14.90 28.16
C ARG A 757 -1.96 15.31 26.71
N ASN A 758 -3.24 15.40 26.35
CA ASN A 758 -3.65 15.80 25.01
C ASN A 758 -3.73 17.32 24.83
N GLU A 759 -3.59 18.10 25.89
CA GLU A 759 -3.53 19.56 25.81
C GLU A 759 -2.13 20.08 25.45
N PRO A 760 -2.02 21.21 24.71
CA PRO A 760 -3.11 22.08 24.23
C PRO A 760 -3.75 21.63 22.89
N PHE A 761 -3.32 20.49 22.33
CA PHE A 761 -3.75 20.03 21.00
C PHE A 761 -5.24 19.72 20.95
N LEU A 762 -5.79 19.08 21.98
CA LEU A 762 -7.21 18.78 22.09
C LEU A 762 -8.07 20.06 22.05
N SER A 763 -7.77 21.04 22.91
CA SER A 763 -8.50 22.31 22.92
C SER A 763 -8.38 23.06 21.58
N ARG A 764 -7.20 23.04 20.96
CA ARG A 764 -6.99 23.65 19.63
C ARG A 764 -7.84 22.97 18.55
N SER A 765 -7.87 21.64 18.53
CA SER A 765 -8.62 20.85 17.57
C SER A 765 -10.14 20.99 17.73
N LEU A 766 -10.64 21.05 18.97
CA LEU A 766 -12.04 21.41 19.24
C LEU A 766 -12.34 22.84 18.75
N GLY A 767 -11.38 23.76 18.86
CA GLY A 767 -11.44 25.10 18.30
C GLY A 767 -11.64 25.10 16.78
N VAL A 768 -10.94 24.25 16.03
CA VAL A 768 -11.09 24.13 14.56
C VAL A 768 -12.51 23.69 14.18
N ILE A 769 -13.07 22.70 14.87
CA ILE A 769 -14.46 22.28 14.64
C ILE A 769 -15.43 23.43 14.97
N LYS A 770 -15.19 24.12 16.09
CA LYS A 770 -16.00 25.27 16.50
C LYS A 770 -15.99 26.40 15.47
N GLU A 771 -14.82 26.76 14.94
CA GLU A 771 -14.68 27.79 13.91
C GLU A 771 -15.42 27.40 12.62
N THR A 772 -15.31 26.14 12.21
CA THR A 772 -16.04 25.61 11.05
C THR A 772 -17.56 25.68 11.26
N TYR A 773 -18.01 25.31 12.46
CA TYR A 773 -19.41 25.40 12.85
C TYR A 773 -19.92 26.85 12.86
N ASP A 774 -19.17 27.77 13.47
CA ASP A 774 -19.52 29.19 13.55
C ASP A 774 -19.55 29.85 12.17
N TYR A 775 -18.69 29.41 11.25
CA TYR A 775 -18.74 29.80 9.84
C TYR A 775 -20.04 29.34 9.18
N LEU A 776 -20.39 28.05 9.26
CA LEU A 776 -21.61 27.50 8.66
C LEU A 776 -22.87 28.13 9.25
N LYS A 777 -22.88 28.46 10.54
CA LYS A 777 -24.01 29.09 11.24
C LYS A 777 -24.40 30.46 10.73
N GLN A 778 -23.54 31.12 9.96
CA GLN A 778 -23.87 32.39 9.30
C GLN A 778 -24.83 32.19 8.13
N TYR A 779 -24.87 30.98 7.56
CA TYR A 779 -25.63 30.65 6.36
C TYR A 779 -26.75 29.62 6.64
N LEU A 780 -26.58 28.76 7.66
CA LEU A 780 -27.46 27.64 7.94
C LEU A 780 -27.93 27.60 9.41
N ASP A 781 -29.17 27.16 9.60
CA ASP A 781 -29.67 26.76 10.93
C ASP A 781 -28.90 25.53 11.45
N THR A 782 -28.72 25.41 12.78
CA THR A 782 -27.99 24.26 13.36
C THR A 782 -28.63 22.91 13.04
N LYS A 783 -29.96 22.87 12.93
CA LYS A 783 -30.71 21.66 12.55
C LYS A 783 -30.40 21.18 11.12
N ASN A 784 -29.67 21.97 10.33
CA ASN A 784 -29.22 21.62 8.99
C ASN A 784 -27.71 21.35 8.94
N ILE A 785 -27.00 21.42 10.07
CA ILE A 785 -25.57 21.12 10.19
C ILE A 785 -25.41 19.74 10.83
N TYR A 786 -24.69 18.88 10.14
CA TYR A 786 -24.37 17.51 10.52
C TYR A 786 -22.89 17.42 10.89
N LEU A 787 -22.56 16.56 11.86
CA LEU A 787 -21.18 16.25 12.20
C LEU A 787 -20.92 14.78 11.88
N LEU A 788 -19.81 14.48 11.23
CA LEU A 788 -19.37 13.13 10.90
C LEU A 788 -17.90 13.01 11.28
N GLY A 789 -17.56 11.98 12.04
CA GLY A 789 -16.16 11.63 12.30
C GLY A 789 -15.90 10.14 12.25
N PHE A 790 -14.63 9.79 11.99
CA PHE A 790 -14.11 8.42 12.06
C PHE A 790 -12.95 8.33 13.06
N SER A 791 -12.89 7.27 13.88
CA SER A 791 -11.77 7.01 14.80
C SER A 791 -11.47 8.22 15.71
N GLN A 792 -10.24 8.75 15.71
CA GLN A 792 -9.86 9.98 16.44
C GLN A 792 -10.79 11.16 16.15
N GLY A 793 -11.23 11.31 14.90
CA GLY A 793 -12.18 12.34 14.48
C GLY A 793 -13.61 12.07 14.97
N ALA A 794 -14.00 10.80 15.11
CA ALA A 794 -15.28 10.41 15.73
C ALA A 794 -15.29 10.78 17.22
N CYS A 795 -14.17 10.56 17.92
CA CYS A 795 -14.01 10.99 19.32
C CYS A 795 -14.07 12.53 19.44
N LEU A 796 -13.35 13.26 18.59
CA LEU A 796 -13.37 14.72 18.59
C LEU A 796 -14.77 15.28 18.26
N THR A 797 -15.46 14.65 17.30
CA THR A 797 -16.86 14.96 16.95
C THR A 797 -17.81 14.72 18.11
N SER A 798 -17.66 13.59 18.81
CA SER A 798 -18.47 13.25 19.98
C SER A 798 -18.27 14.26 21.11
N GLU A 799 -17.02 14.59 21.39
CA GLU A 799 -16.64 15.53 22.45
C GLU A 799 -17.14 16.95 22.16
N PHE A 800 -16.94 17.44 20.92
CA PHE A 800 -17.46 18.73 20.49
C PHE A 800 -18.99 18.78 20.59
N ALA A 801 -19.68 17.75 20.09
CA ALA A 801 -21.14 17.70 20.10
C ALA A 801 -21.71 17.68 21.53
N ALA A 802 -21.12 16.89 22.44
CA ALA A 802 -21.59 16.76 23.82
C ALA A 802 -21.34 18.02 24.65
N THR A 803 -20.19 18.68 24.47
CA THR A 803 -19.88 19.98 25.11
C THR A 803 -20.70 21.14 24.55
N HIS A 804 -21.33 20.95 23.39
CA HIS A 804 -22.13 21.96 22.70
C HIS A 804 -23.55 21.44 22.38
N ALA A 805 -24.15 20.60 23.23
CA ALA A 805 -25.39 19.90 22.92
C ALA A 805 -26.53 20.86 22.52
N ARG A 806 -27.06 20.66 21.31
CA ARG A 806 -28.10 21.47 20.66
C ARG A 806 -28.74 20.68 19.52
N LYS A 807 -29.83 21.17 18.94
CA LYS A 807 -30.46 20.53 17.77
C LYS A 807 -29.59 20.62 16.50
N PHE A 808 -28.72 19.63 16.30
CA PHE A 808 -28.03 19.38 15.04
C PHE A 808 -28.93 18.62 14.06
N GLY A 809 -28.57 18.62 12.78
CA GLY A 809 -29.23 17.78 11.77
C GLY A 809 -29.04 16.30 12.03
N GLY A 810 -27.86 15.92 12.55
CA GLY A 810 -27.51 14.56 12.91
C GLY A 810 -26.02 14.42 13.24
N LEU A 811 -25.67 13.37 13.97
CA LEU A 811 -24.28 13.01 14.29
C LEU A 811 -23.98 11.60 13.79
N LEU A 812 -22.88 11.44 13.06
CA LEU A 812 -22.38 10.15 12.58
C LEU A 812 -21.01 9.89 13.21
N ILE A 813 -20.97 8.95 14.15
CA ILE A 813 -19.80 8.64 14.97
C ILE A 813 -19.35 7.22 14.59
N PHE A 814 -18.45 7.11 13.61
CA PHE A 814 -17.93 5.83 13.16
C PHE A 814 -16.70 5.44 13.98
N THR A 815 -16.81 4.37 14.78
CA THR A 815 -15.71 3.85 15.60
C THR A 815 -15.14 4.91 16.54
N GLY A 816 -15.92 5.35 17.53
CA GLY A 816 -15.50 6.43 18.44
C GLY A 816 -16.20 6.47 19.80
N GLY A 817 -15.84 7.47 20.60
CA GLY A 817 -16.43 7.75 21.92
C GLY A 817 -15.90 9.04 22.56
N LEU A 818 -16.51 9.44 23.67
CA LEU A 818 -16.11 10.63 24.45
C LEU A 818 -14.69 10.53 25.00
N ILE A 819 -14.03 11.68 25.16
CA ILE A 819 -12.60 11.80 25.45
C ILE A 819 -12.36 11.86 26.96
N GLY A 820 -11.23 11.28 27.39
CA GLY A 820 -10.69 11.30 28.74
C GLY A 820 -10.47 9.90 29.33
N GLU A 821 -9.52 9.78 30.25
CA GLU A 821 -9.31 8.57 31.06
C GLU A 821 -10.58 8.16 31.82
N LYS A 822 -11.29 9.16 32.35
CA LYS A 822 -12.61 9.04 32.95
C LYS A 822 -13.47 10.16 32.40
N ILE A 823 -14.72 9.84 32.09
CA ILE A 823 -15.65 10.82 31.58
C ILE A 823 -16.06 11.78 32.70
N ASP A 824 -15.86 13.08 32.46
CA ASP A 824 -16.30 14.14 33.35
C ASP A 824 -17.62 14.74 32.85
N GLU A 825 -18.74 14.13 33.26
CA GLU A 825 -20.08 14.52 32.81
C GLU A 825 -20.42 16.00 33.08
N ARG A 826 -19.74 16.65 34.03
CA ARG A 826 -19.95 18.07 34.35
C ARG A 826 -19.59 19.00 33.20
N LYS A 827 -18.87 18.51 32.19
CA LYS A 827 -18.51 19.26 30.98
C LYS A 827 -19.63 19.34 29.96
N TYR A 828 -20.63 18.46 30.08
CA TYR A 828 -21.66 18.32 29.06
C TYR A 828 -22.92 19.04 29.49
N GLU A 829 -23.23 20.10 28.75
CA GLU A 829 -24.39 20.95 28.99
C GLU A 829 -25.16 21.17 27.69
N GLY A 830 -26.47 21.41 27.80
CA GLY A 830 -27.35 21.65 26.65
C GLY A 830 -28.35 20.52 26.42
N ASN A 831 -28.93 20.47 25.21
CA ASN A 831 -29.92 19.46 24.85
C ASN A 831 -29.94 19.23 23.33
N PHE A 832 -29.85 17.98 22.89
CA PHE A 832 -29.87 17.59 21.48
C PHE A 832 -31.25 17.67 20.82
N GLU A 833 -32.33 17.83 21.59
CA GLU A 833 -33.71 17.97 21.10
C GLU A 833 -34.10 16.88 20.08
N GLY A 834 -33.72 15.64 20.36
CA GLY A 834 -33.95 14.48 19.49
C GLY A 834 -33.10 14.50 18.22
N THR A 835 -31.91 15.12 18.21
CA THR A 835 -30.93 14.90 17.13
C THR A 835 -30.65 13.40 17.02
N LYS A 836 -30.72 12.87 15.80
CA LYS A 836 -30.37 11.49 15.50
C LYS A 836 -28.86 11.32 15.57
N VAL A 837 -28.42 10.30 16.29
CA VAL A 837 -27.01 9.96 16.46
C VAL A 837 -26.80 8.51 16.06
N TYR A 838 -25.97 8.27 15.06
CA TYR A 838 -25.51 6.94 14.71
C TYR A 838 -24.11 6.73 15.30
N LEU A 839 -23.94 5.62 16.03
CA LEU A 839 -22.67 5.25 16.68
C LEU A 839 -22.33 3.80 16.31
N SER A 840 -21.20 3.56 15.64
CA SER A 840 -20.75 2.21 15.32
C SER A 840 -19.41 1.86 15.96
N ASN A 841 -19.15 0.57 16.17
CA ASN A 841 -17.86 0.05 16.59
C ASN A 841 -17.68 -1.42 16.18
N GLY A 842 -16.44 -1.92 16.14
CA GLY A 842 -16.12 -3.34 16.04
C GLY A 842 -16.20 -4.01 17.42
N ASP A 843 -16.45 -5.32 17.47
CA ASP A 843 -16.49 -6.05 18.75
C ASP A 843 -15.09 -6.30 19.37
N ASN A 844 -14.04 -6.23 18.55
CA ASN A 844 -12.64 -6.43 18.95
C ASN A 844 -11.73 -5.30 18.44
N ASP A 845 -12.25 -4.07 18.42
CA ASP A 845 -11.48 -2.91 17.96
C ASP A 845 -10.31 -2.60 18.94
N PRO A 846 -9.05 -2.58 18.48
CA PRO A 846 -7.89 -2.41 19.37
C PRO A 846 -7.76 -0.98 19.90
N HIS A 847 -8.42 0.00 19.28
CA HIS A 847 -8.28 1.42 19.61
C HIS A 847 -9.47 1.98 20.38
N ILE A 848 -10.68 1.53 20.07
CA ILE A 848 -11.92 2.03 20.66
C ILE A 848 -12.64 0.89 21.38
N PRO A 849 -12.49 0.76 22.71
CA PRO A 849 -13.21 -0.26 23.47
C PRO A 849 -14.73 -0.07 23.37
N VAL A 850 -15.46 -1.17 23.23
CA VAL A 850 -16.93 -1.18 23.13
C VAL A 850 -17.56 -0.49 24.34
N GLU A 851 -16.99 -0.67 25.52
CA GLU A 851 -17.47 -0.08 26.78
C GLU A 851 -17.51 1.44 26.72
N ARG A 852 -16.53 2.07 26.05
CA ARG A 852 -16.48 3.53 25.91
C ARG A 852 -17.54 4.03 24.92
N SER A 853 -17.83 3.26 23.87
CA SER A 853 -18.95 3.57 22.98
C SER A 853 -20.29 3.44 23.70
N GLU A 854 -20.47 2.44 24.57
CA GLU A 854 -21.68 2.29 25.39
C GLU A 854 -21.87 3.46 26.37
N GLU A 855 -20.80 3.90 27.03
CA GLU A 855 -20.83 5.07 27.92
C GLU A 855 -21.18 6.36 27.15
N THR A 856 -20.61 6.53 25.96
CA THR A 856 -20.93 7.64 25.05
C THR A 856 -22.40 7.64 24.66
N LYS A 857 -22.94 6.48 24.25
CA LYS A 857 -24.37 6.32 23.94
C LYS A 857 -25.26 6.77 25.10
N ARG A 858 -24.94 6.34 26.32
CA ARG A 858 -25.71 6.71 27.52
C ARG A 858 -25.74 8.23 27.70
N ILE A 859 -24.59 8.89 27.69
CA ILE A 859 -24.48 10.34 27.92
C ILE A 859 -25.20 11.14 26.82
N LEU A 860 -25.02 10.78 25.54
CA LEU A 860 -25.71 11.46 24.45
C LEU A 860 -27.24 11.29 24.54
N THR A 861 -27.71 10.11 24.98
CA THR A 861 -29.15 9.85 25.23
C THR A 861 -29.68 10.71 26.37
N GLU A 862 -28.91 10.84 27.47
CA GLU A 862 -29.26 11.70 28.62
C GLU A 862 -29.31 13.18 28.24
N LEU A 863 -28.45 13.62 27.31
CA LEU A 863 -28.49 14.96 26.71
C LEU A 863 -29.63 15.14 25.69
N GLY A 864 -30.51 14.15 25.51
CA GLY A 864 -31.73 14.26 24.71
C GLY A 864 -31.57 13.85 23.23
N ALA A 865 -30.54 13.08 22.88
CA ALA A 865 -30.37 12.54 21.53
C ALA A 865 -31.17 11.24 21.29
N GLU A 866 -31.50 10.97 20.03
CA GLU A 866 -31.99 9.65 19.59
C GLU A 866 -30.79 8.83 19.08
N VAL A 867 -30.23 7.97 19.94
CA VAL A 867 -28.99 7.25 19.63
C VAL A 867 -29.26 5.82 19.13
N LYS A 868 -28.84 5.51 17.89
CA LYS A 868 -28.72 4.14 17.36
C LYS A 868 -27.27 3.72 17.44
N MET A 869 -27.01 2.62 18.15
CA MET A 869 -25.67 2.02 18.26
C MET A 869 -25.65 0.62 17.67
N GLU A 870 -24.64 0.30 16.85
CA GLU A 870 -24.43 -1.01 16.24
C GLU A 870 -22.99 -1.49 16.44
N ILE A 871 -22.82 -2.77 16.77
CA ILE A 871 -21.53 -3.44 16.95
C ILE A 871 -21.37 -4.50 15.86
N PHE A 872 -20.26 -4.46 15.13
CA PHE A 872 -19.98 -5.34 14.00
C PHE A 872 -18.96 -6.42 14.37
N PRO A 873 -19.37 -7.71 14.44
CA PRO A 873 -18.49 -8.79 14.85
C PRO A 873 -17.32 -9.03 13.88
N GLY A 874 -16.09 -9.14 14.41
CA GLY A 874 -14.88 -9.43 13.64
C GLY A 874 -14.46 -8.32 12.66
N ARG A 875 -15.11 -7.15 12.70
CA ARG A 875 -14.80 -6.04 11.81
C ARG A 875 -13.46 -5.39 12.22
N PRO A 876 -12.53 -5.18 11.28
CA PRO A 876 -11.31 -4.40 11.55
C PRO A 876 -11.65 -2.93 11.84
N HIS A 877 -10.64 -2.12 12.18
CA HIS A 877 -10.78 -0.69 12.46
C HIS A 877 -11.03 0.13 11.16
N THR A 878 -12.19 -0.09 10.54
CA THR A 878 -12.61 0.47 9.25
C THR A 878 -14.09 0.87 9.29
N ILE A 879 -14.64 1.37 8.18
CA ILE A 879 -16.08 1.53 7.93
C ILE A 879 -16.44 0.63 6.76
N ASN A 880 -17.51 -0.17 6.89
CA ASN A 880 -17.97 -1.04 5.81
C ASN A 880 -19.26 -0.52 5.13
N GLN A 881 -19.65 -1.15 4.03
CA GLN A 881 -20.85 -0.76 3.27
C GLN A 881 -22.15 -0.94 4.08
N GLU A 882 -22.22 -1.96 4.94
CA GLU A 882 -23.41 -2.23 5.77
C GLU A 882 -23.71 -1.08 6.74
N GLU A 883 -22.67 -0.44 7.29
CA GLU A 883 -22.80 0.76 8.11
C GLU A 883 -23.39 1.94 7.34
N ILE A 884 -22.92 2.17 6.11
CA ILE A 884 -23.44 3.25 5.26
C ILE A 884 -24.94 3.06 5.00
N GLU A 885 -25.34 1.83 4.66
CA GLU A 885 -26.75 1.47 4.46
C GLU A 885 -27.58 1.64 5.73
N ALA A 886 -27.03 1.25 6.88
CA ALA A 886 -27.67 1.41 8.18
C ALA A 886 -27.85 2.87 8.57
N VAL A 887 -26.87 3.74 8.26
CA VAL A 887 -26.97 5.19 8.42
C VAL A 887 -28.06 5.76 7.54
N ASN A 888 -28.04 5.48 6.23
CA ASN A 888 -29.05 5.99 5.29
C ASN A 888 -30.47 5.63 5.75
N LYS A 889 -30.67 4.37 6.15
CA LYS A 889 -31.94 3.89 6.69
C LYS A 889 -32.35 4.59 7.99
N PHE A 890 -31.42 4.80 8.92
CA PHE A 890 -31.70 5.43 10.22
C PHE A 890 -31.96 6.92 10.09
N MET A 891 -31.17 7.62 9.28
CA MET A 891 -31.33 9.04 9.02
C MET A 891 -32.58 9.33 8.17
N GLY A 892 -32.94 8.40 7.27
CA GLY A 892 -34.06 8.52 6.34
C GLY A 892 -33.65 9.24 5.05
N TRP A 893 -32.43 8.93 4.55
CA TRP A 893 -31.86 9.46 3.32
C TRP A 893 -32.15 8.57 2.12
#